data_AF-A0A257W1T0-F1
#
_entry.id   AF-A0A257W1T0-F1
#
_cell.length_a   1.000
_cell.length_b   1.000
_cell.length_c   1.000
_cell.angle_alpha   90.00
_cell.angle_beta   90.00
_cell.angle_gamma   90.00
#
_symmetry.space_group_name_H-M   'P 1'
#
loop_
_entity.id
_entity.type
_entity.pdbx_description
1 polymer ?
#
loop_
_entity_poly.entity_id
_entity_poly.type
_entity_poly.pdbx_seq_one_letter_code
_entity_poly.pdbx_strand_id
1 'polypeptide(L)'
;MAVSGAGMARAIRLGVNQLGWQRLAIAGLLLALAMIVALRSWHLPLLSDAESALYDIRAANFAPATDTDKRVTLVVYTADTNRKTGQISPVDRTILAQALTNIETMGAKAVGIDVLFDSPQNDDPLLQSTLKGMKTPVFLAFADNRTNPEAITYEQEQDLRGFIAASRTSVVGPASILLETDADNVARRWPRQYAGLPPLLSVAMTAGGPDAAPAFARYTGPIRYRVPTGSDRPVFDKIPIDLLADPETAPLVIDAIKGRYVLIGGDFSDFDQFDTPFTRTGNPITGETRMIGVEVHASMLAQLLDKALPTRVPAWALWLGALAAIVLGAATAAARARTWQLAIAVVVQLAFALAFPFLLERAGFDTLGFPAMGWMVGWLMAYVAVGSALRAINAAQREFAQGALGKYLPRSVASEIMKNPDRLSLHGEKREIFCLFSDLEGFTKLTHAVEPEMIARLLNDYLDRLSGVVLEYGGTLDKFVGDAVVAFWGAPIAYPDDGARAVKAARAMYLAGEEFRKAAPAGVPKIGRTRVGVHYGEAIVGNFGGEGRIQYTALGDAMNTAARLESANKSLDTTVLVSREAAERSGLDWFRPMGRVSLRGRATPVEVFEPVPDADPEQRKLVVQAQAAHDSGDADQVRVLTDRIVELAHDDDALVNLAQRLRQTHKGESYVLG
;
A
#
# COMPACT_ATOMS: atom_id res chain seq x y z
N MET A 1 -12.37 -25.13 -12.15
CA MET A 1 -13.72 -25.24 -11.57
C MET A 1 -13.76 -26.55 -10.78
N ALA A 2 -13.99 -26.66 -9.47
CA ALA A 2 -14.45 -25.75 -8.44
C ALA A 2 -13.50 -25.82 -7.24
N VAL A 3 -12.93 -24.68 -6.82
CA VAL A 3 -12.26 -24.57 -5.52
C VAL A 3 -13.38 -24.50 -4.49
N SER A 4 -13.54 -25.55 -3.70
CA SER A 4 -14.60 -25.67 -2.70
C SER A 4 -14.63 -24.45 -1.77
N GLY A 5 -15.83 -23.91 -1.50
CA GLY A 5 -16.02 -22.77 -0.58
C GLY A 5 -15.47 -23.02 0.83
N ALA A 6 -15.27 -24.29 1.20
CA ALA A 6 -14.62 -24.70 2.44
C ALA A 6 -13.12 -24.36 2.50
N GLY A 7 -12.40 -24.40 1.38
CA GLY A 7 -10.98 -24.04 1.31
C GLY A 7 -10.76 -22.53 1.49
N MET A 8 -11.62 -21.72 0.88
CA MET A 8 -11.59 -20.26 1.01
C MET A 8 -11.98 -19.82 2.42
N ALA A 9 -13.01 -20.43 3.02
CA ALA A 9 -13.40 -20.16 4.41
C ALA A 9 -12.30 -20.53 5.42
N ARG A 10 -11.58 -21.64 5.19
CA ARG A 10 -10.46 -22.07 6.05
C ARG A 10 -9.23 -21.17 5.89
N ALA A 11 -8.93 -20.74 4.66
CA ALA A 11 -7.87 -19.76 4.38
C ALA A 11 -8.18 -18.38 4.99
N ILE A 12 -9.45 -17.94 4.91
CA ILE A 12 -9.92 -16.71 5.56
C ILE A 12 -9.81 -16.83 7.09
N ARG A 13 -10.24 -17.95 7.71
CA ARG A 13 -10.08 -18.16 9.17
C ARG A 13 -8.63 -18.17 9.62
N LEU A 14 -7.74 -18.80 8.85
CA LEU A 14 -6.30 -18.82 9.15
C LEU A 14 -5.67 -17.44 8.99
N GLY A 15 -6.06 -16.68 7.96
CA GLY A 15 -5.64 -15.29 7.78
C GLY A 15 -6.15 -14.36 8.88
N VAL A 16 -7.42 -14.54 9.32
CA VAL A 16 -8.03 -13.77 10.42
C VAL A 16 -7.32 -14.00 11.75
N ASN A 17 -6.95 -15.24 12.04
CA ASN A 17 -6.20 -15.56 13.26
C ASN A 17 -4.73 -15.10 13.21
N GLN A 18 -4.13 -14.94 12.02
CA GLN A 18 -2.74 -14.51 11.86
C GLN A 18 -2.54 -12.99 11.77
N LEU A 19 -3.52 -12.23 11.24
CA LEU A 19 -3.45 -10.76 11.14
C LEU A 19 -3.81 -10.03 12.44
N GLY A 20 -4.58 -10.67 13.32
CA GLY A 20 -5.31 -9.98 14.38
C GLY A 20 -6.49 -9.18 13.81
N TRP A 21 -7.64 -9.24 14.50
CA TRP A 21 -8.90 -8.65 14.01
C TRP A 21 -8.78 -7.15 13.69
N GLN A 22 -7.95 -6.41 14.43
CA GLN A 22 -7.72 -4.97 14.26
C GLN A 22 -7.15 -4.64 12.88
N ARG A 23 -6.17 -5.41 12.37
CA ARG A 23 -5.55 -5.13 11.07
C ARG A 23 -6.50 -5.42 9.91
N LEU A 24 -7.34 -6.45 10.04
CA LEU A 24 -8.40 -6.72 9.07
C LEU A 24 -9.49 -5.66 9.09
N ALA A 25 -9.88 -5.18 10.28
CA ALA A 25 -10.82 -4.08 10.40
C ALA A 25 -10.28 -2.80 9.74
N ILE A 26 -8.99 -2.47 9.96
CA ILE A 26 -8.33 -1.33 9.32
C ILE A 26 -8.29 -1.50 7.79
N ALA A 27 -7.87 -2.66 7.28
CA ALA A 27 -7.84 -2.91 5.83
C ALA A 27 -9.24 -2.83 5.20
N GLY A 28 -10.26 -3.38 5.86
CA GLY A 28 -11.65 -3.27 5.43
C GLY A 28 -12.16 -1.83 5.43
N LEU A 29 -11.83 -1.04 6.46
CA LEU A 29 -12.19 0.38 6.55
C LEU A 29 -11.50 1.20 5.44
N LEU A 30 -10.23 0.91 5.15
CA LEU A 30 -9.51 1.56 4.05
C LEU A 30 -10.11 1.23 2.68
N LEU A 31 -10.56 -0.01 2.46
CA LEU A 31 -11.24 -0.41 1.23
C LEU A 31 -12.64 0.23 1.11
N ALA A 32 -13.38 0.35 2.21
CA ALA A 32 -14.65 1.07 2.24
C ALA A 32 -14.46 2.56 1.93
N LEU A 33 -13.43 3.18 2.52
CA LEU A 33 -13.07 4.56 2.22
C LEU A 33 -12.63 4.72 0.75
N ALA A 34 -11.85 3.77 0.22
CA ALA A 34 -11.47 3.75 -1.20
C ALA A 34 -12.69 3.71 -2.12
N MET A 35 -13.73 2.97 -1.77
CA MET A 35 -15.00 2.94 -2.52
C MET A 35 -15.73 4.28 -2.49
N ILE A 36 -15.80 4.92 -1.32
CA ILE A 36 -16.43 6.24 -1.19
C ILE A 36 -15.68 7.26 -2.05
N VAL A 37 -14.35 7.29 -1.95
CA VAL A 37 -13.50 8.19 -2.75
C VAL A 37 -13.66 7.92 -4.25
N ALA A 38 -13.73 6.64 -4.65
CA ALA A 38 -13.89 6.25 -6.05
C ALA A 38 -15.23 6.67 -6.68
N LEU A 39 -16.25 6.96 -5.87
CA LEU A 39 -17.58 7.34 -6.35
C LEU A 39 -17.93 8.80 -6.11
N ARG A 40 -17.33 9.42 -5.08
CA ARG A 40 -17.70 10.74 -4.59
C ARG A 40 -16.58 11.77 -4.78
N SER A 41 -15.65 11.52 -5.69
CA SER A 41 -14.53 12.44 -6.00
C SER A 41 -14.98 13.87 -6.29
N TRP A 42 -16.11 14.05 -6.99
CA TRP A 42 -16.71 15.36 -7.26
C TRP A 42 -17.21 16.15 -6.04
N HIS A 43 -17.30 15.50 -4.87
CA HIS A 43 -17.69 16.14 -3.60
C HIS A 43 -16.51 16.24 -2.62
N LEU A 44 -15.32 15.79 -3.00
CA LEU A 44 -14.13 15.81 -2.17
C LEU A 44 -13.23 16.97 -2.60
N PRO A 45 -12.77 17.82 -1.67
CA PRO A 45 -11.83 18.90 -1.99
C PRO A 45 -10.58 18.37 -2.71
N LEU A 46 -9.97 19.17 -3.57
CA LEU A 46 -8.86 18.82 -4.48
C LEU A 46 -9.22 17.85 -5.61
N LEU A 47 -10.00 16.80 -5.32
CA LEU A 47 -10.46 15.86 -6.36
C LEU A 47 -11.53 16.49 -7.24
N SER A 48 -12.44 17.29 -6.67
CA SER A 48 -13.43 18.04 -7.44
C SER A 48 -12.79 18.86 -8.56
N ASP A 49 -11.70 19.58 -8.24
CA ASP A 49 -11.04 20.49 -9.18
C ASP A 49 -10.32 19.70 -10.28
N ALA A 50 -9.71 18.58 -9.94
CA ALA A 50 -9.07 17.68 -10.90
C ALA A 50 -10.09 17.01 -11.82
N GLU A 51 -11.27 16.62 -11.31
CA GLU A 51 -12.35 16.06 -12.11
C GLU A 51 -12.98 17.10 -13.03
N SER A 52 -13.24 18.31 -12.53
CA SER A 52 -13.71 19.45 -13.31
C SER A 52 -12.73 19.82 -14.43
N ALA A 53 -11.43 19.91 -14.12
CA ALA A 53 -10.40 20.17 -15.12
C ALA A 53 -10.32 19.06 -16.17
N LEU A 54 -10.41 17.79 -15.76
CA LEU A 54 -10.41 16.67 -16.70
C LEU A 54 -11.67 16.70 -17.58
N TYR A 55 -12.82 17.09 -17.04
CA TYR A 55 -14.05 17.29 -17.81
C TYR A 55 -13.90 18.44 -18.82
N ASP A 56 -13.36 19.58 -18.41
CA ASP A 56 -13.18 20.75 -19.28
C ASP A 56 -12.34 20.40 -20.51
N ILE A 57 -11.25 19.67 -20.30
CA ILE A 57 -10.39 19.17 -21.40
C ILE A 57 -11.18 18.26 -22.35
N ARG A 58 -12.06 17.39 -21.83
CA ARG A 58 -12.89 16.52 -22.69
C ARG A 58 -13.92 17.32 -23.47
N ALA A 59 -14.67 18.18 -22.78
CA ALA A 59 -15.72 19.00 -23.37
C ALA A 59 -15.17 19.91 -24.47
N ALA A 60 -13.99 20.52 -24.25
CA ALA A 60 -13.32 21.35 -25.25
C ALA A 60 -12.81 20.53 -26.45
N ASN A 61 -12.19 19.37 -26.22
CA ASN A 61 -11.65 18.52 -27.29
C ASN A 61 -12.72 17.86 -28.17
N PHE A 62 -13.91 17.61 -27.61
CA PHE A 62 -15.03 16.99 -28.33
C PHE A 62 -16.16 17.96 -28.66
N ALA A 63 -15.93 19.28 -28.48
CA ALA A 63 -16.85 20.30 -28.95
C ALA A 63 -17.02 20.17 -30.48
N PRO A 64 -18.24 20.09 -31.00
CA PRO A 64 -18.46 19.98 -32.44
C PRO A 64 -17.97 21.23 -33.17
N ALA A 65 -17.14 21.02 -34.18
CA ALA A 65 -16.78 22.06 -35.12
C ALA A 65 -18.00 22.40 -35.99
N THR A 66 -18.37 23.68 -36.02
CA THR A 66 -19.50 24.16 -36.80
C THR A 66 -19.06 25.37 -37.61
N ASP A 67 -19.47 25.44 -38.87
CA ASP A 67 -19.54 26.73 -39.56
C ASP A 67 -20.53 27.64 -38.81
N THR A 68 -20.66 28.90 -39.22
CA THR A 68 -21.63 29.83 -38.63
C THR A 68 -23.04 29.24 -38.62
N ASP A 69 -23.65 29.11 -37.42
CA ASP A 69 -24.97 28.53 -37.22
C ASP A 69 -26.04 29.47 -37.81
N LYS A 70 -26.58 29.07 -38.96
CA LYS A 70 -27.58 29.87 -39.70
C LYS A 70 -28.98 29.86 -39.07
N ARG A 71 -29.17 29.27 -37.89
CA ARG A 71 -30.47 29.24 -37.20
C ARG A 71 -30.54 30.26 -36.07
N VAL A 72 -29.41 30.74 -35.56
CA VAL A 72 -29.32 31.64 -34.41
C VAL A 72 -28.45 32.84 -34.77
N THR A 73 -28.92 34.04 -34.44
CA THR A 73 -28.19 35.29 -34.65
C THR A 73 -28.17 36.10 -33.38
N LEU A 74 -27.00 36.64 -33.05
CA LEU A 74 -26.80 37.53 -31.91
C LEU A 74 -26.88 38.98 -32.37
N VAL A 75 -27.71 39.76 -31.70
CA VAL A 75 -27.80 41.20 -31.87
C VAL A 75 -27.28 41.84 -30.60
N VAL A 76 -26.14 42.51 -30.69
CA VAL A 76 -25.37 42.89 -29.52
C VAL A 76 -25.27 44.40 -29.33
N TYR A 77 -25.41 44.85 -28.09
CA TYR A 77 -24.98 46.18 -27.68
C TYR A 77 -23.45 46.17 -27.58
N THR A 78 -22.80 46.85 -28.52
CA THR A 78 -21.33 46.96 -28.54
C THR A 78 -20.86 48.16 -27.72
N ALA A 79 -19.57 48.19 -27.39
CA ALA A 79 -18.95 49.39 -26.81
C ALA A 79 -19.13 50.64 -27.68
N ASP A 80 -19.19 50.49 -29.01
CA ASP A 80 -19.43 51.59 -29.95
C ASP A 80 -20.88 52.08 -29.88
N THR A 81 -21.84 51.16 -29.83
CA THR A 81 -23.25 51.48 -29.64
C THR A 81 -23.44 52.29 -28.35
N ASN A 82 -22.86 51.83 -27.24
CA ASN A 82 -22.98 52.50 -25.94
C ASN A 82 -22.33 53.88 -25.91
N ARG A 83 -21.19 54.05 -26.62
CA ARG A 83 -20.55 55.37 -26.76
C ARG A 83 -21.43 56.36 -27.54
N LYS A 84 -22.16 55.87 -28.55
CA LYS A 84 -23.08 56.71 -29.34
C LYS A 84 -24.34 57.10 -28.54
N THR A 85 -24.87 56.20 -27.72
CA THR A 85 -26.07 56.45 -26.90
C THR A 85 -25.78 57.18 -25.59
N GLY A 86 -24.55 57.08 -25.09
CA GLY A 86 -24.17 57.57 -23.76
C GLY A 86 -24.70 56.73 -22.61
N GLN A 87 -25.25 55.53 -22.88
CA GLN A 87 -25.84 54.63 -21.89
C GLN A 87 -25.18 53.25 -21.98
N ILE A 88 -24.70 52.71 -20.85
CA ILE A 88 -24.13 51.36 -20.74
C ILE A 88 -25.12 50.42 -20.06
N SER A 89 -25.70 50.87 -18.93
CA SER A 89 -26.79 50.21 -18.22
C SER A 89 -27.58 51.27 -17.44
N PRO A 90 -28.92 51.35 -17.55
CA PRO A 90 -29.79 50.55 -18.42
C PRO A 90 -29.52 50.76 -19.92
N VAL A 91 -29.91 49.80 -20.78
CA VAL A 91 -29.73 49.94 -22.23
C VAL A 91 -30.74 50.91 -22.84
N ASP A 92 -30.34 51.57 -23.93
CA ASP A 92 -31.19 52.51 -24.68
C ASP A 92 -32.46 51.82 -25.21
N ARG A 93 -33.63 52.27 -24.72
CA ARG A 93 -34.94 51.72 -25.05
C ARG A 93 -35.40 52.12 -26.46
N THR A 94 -34.95 53.26 -26.94
CA THR A 94 -35.30 53.81 -28.26
C THR A 94 -34.64 53.01 -29.37
N ILE A 95 -33.33 52.72 -29.26
CA ILE A 95 -32.61 51.84 -30.20
C ILE A 95 -33.22 50.44 -30.19
N LEU A 96 -33.56 49.90 -29.02
CA LEU A 96 -34.19 48.59 -28.94
C LEU A 96 -35.54 48.56 -29.67
N ALA A 97 -36.38 49.58 -29.46
CA ALA A 97 -37.68 49.69 -30.12
C ALA A 97 -37.54 49.78 -31.65
N GLN A 98 -36.57 50.56 -32.14
CA GLN A 98 -36.28 50.67 -33.58
C GLN A 98 -35.79 49.33 -34.16
N ALA A 99 -34.83 48.68 -33.49
CA ALA A 99 -34.33 47.38 -33.90
C ALA A 99 -35.43 46.31 -33.93
N LEU A 100 -36.30 46.25 -32.92
CA LEU A 100 -37.44 45.33 -32.88
C LEU A 100 -38.43 45.57 -34.02
N THR A 101 -38.73 46.85 -34.32
CA THR A 101 -39.59 47.23 -35.45
C THR A 101 -39.01 46.71 -36.76
N ASN A 102 -37.71 46.86 -36.98
CA ASN A 102 -37.04 46.39 -38.19
C ASN A 102 -36.98 44.85 -38.24
N ILE A 103 -36.66 44.18 -37.12
CA ILE A 103 -36.66 42.70 -37.01
C ILE A 103 -38.04 42.11 -37.37
N GLU A 104 -39.13 42.74 -36.93
CA GLU A 104 -40.50 42.32 -37.29
C GLU A 104 -40.72 42.33 -38.81
N THR A 105 -40.19 43.33 -39.52
CA THR A 105 -40.31 43.38 -41.00
C THR A 105 -39.46 42.33 -41.71
N MET A 106 -38.39 41.84 -41.07
CA MET A 106 -37.45 40.87 -41.64
C MET A 106 -37.89 39.42 -41.46
N GLY A 107 -38.85 39.15 -40.57
CA GLY A 107 -39.43 37.81 -40.36
C GLY A 107 -38.53 36.88 -39.55
N ALA A 108 -38.07 37.31 -38.38
CA ALA A 108 -37.45 36.41 -37.39
C ALA A 108 -38.43 35.33 -36.89
N LYS A 109 -37.92 34.18 -36.45
CA LYS A 109 -38.75 33.10 -35.86
C LYS A 109 -39.24 33.44 -34.47
N ALA A 110 -38.35 33.94 -33.63
CA ALA A 110 -38.61 34.45 -32.28
C ALA A 110 -37.44 35.33 -31.85
N VAL A 111 -37.72 36.27 -30.93
CA VAL A 111 -36.72 37.17 -30.35
C VAL A 111 -36.61 36.89 -28.85
N GLY A 112 -35.40 36.62 -28.38
CA GLY A 112 -35.09 36.55 -26.96
C GLY A 112 -34.27 37.76 -26.56
N ILE A 113 -34.66 38.46 -25.49
CA ILE A 113 -33.97 39.64 -25.00
C ILE A 113 -33.33 39.29 -23.68
N ASP A 114 -32.00 39.19 -23.67
CA ASP A 114 -31.13 38.95 -22.52
C ASP A 114 -30.68 40.29 -21.91
N VAL A 115 -31.66 41.12 -21.58
CA VAL A 115 -31.46 42.42 -20.92
C VAL A 115 -32.58 42.65 -19.92
N LEU A 116 -32.23 42.96 -18.67
CA LEU A 116 -33.21 43.23 -17.62
C LEU A 116 -33.79 44.66 -17.75
N PHE A 117 -35.11 44.75 -17.61
CA PHE A 117 -35.88 46.00 -17.58
C PHE A 117 -36.25 46.33 -16.13
N ASP A 118 -35.23 46.40 -15.28
CA ASP A 118 -35.32 46.43 -13.82
C ASP A 118 -35.21 47.83 -13.22
N SER A 119 -35.11 48.85 -14.07
CA SER A 119 -35.09 50.27 -13.70
C SER A 119 -35.95 51.06 -14.69
N PRO A 120 -36.96 51.82 -14.23
CA PRO A 120 -37.83 52.61 -15.10
C PRO A 120 -37.05 53.64 -15.93
N GLN A 121 -37.45 53.84 -17.18
CA GLN A 121 -36.91 54.84 -18.10
C GLN A 121 -38.03 55.67 -18.76
N ASN A 122 -37.72 56.90 -19.17
CA ASN A 122 -38.70 57.81 -19.81
C ASN A 122 -39.25 57.25 -21.12
N ASP A 123 -38.45 56.45 -21.81
CA ASP A 123 -38.70 55.86 -23.12
C ASP A 123 -39.28 54.43 -23.03
N ASP A 124 -39.58 53.94 -21.81
CA ASP A 124 -40.30 52.68 -21.61
C ASP A 124 -41.66 52.64 -22.32
N PRO A 125 -42.49 53.72 -22.36
CA PRO A 125 -43.76 53.69 -23.10
C PRO A 125 -43.59 53.42 -24.60
N LEU A 126 -42.52 53.93 -25.21
CA LEU A 126 -42.18 53.68 -26.61
C LEU A 126 -41.88 52.20 -26.83
N LEU A 127 -41.01 51.62 -26.00
CA LEU A 127 -40.67 50.20 -26.10
C LEU A 127 -41.88 49.30 -25.81
N GLN A 128 -42.67 49.62 -24.78
CA GLN A 128 -43.89 48.87 -24.45
C GLN A 128 -44.91 48.88 -25.60
N SER A 129 -45.11 50.03 -26.26
CA SER A 129 -45.99 50.12 -27.44
C SER A 129 -45.48 49.30 -28.61
N THR A 130 -44.16 49.29 -28.82
CA THR A 130 -43.49 48.48 -29.86
C THR A 130 -43.69 47.00 -29.57
N LEU A 131 -43.39 46.55 -28.34
CA LEU A 131 -43.59 45.17 -27.89
C LEU A 131 -45.05 44.72 -28.07
N LYS A 132 -46.02 45.57 -27.71
CA LYS A 132 -47.45 45.27 -27.91
C LYS A 132 -47.84 45.12 -29.39
N GLY A 133 -47.13 45.77 -30.30
CA GLY A 133 -47.34 45.70 -31.73
C GLY A 133 -46.68 44.50 -32.42
N MET A 134 -45.79 43.78 -31.74
CA MET A 134 -45.06 42.64 -32.30
C MET A 134 -46.02 41.48 -32.64
N LYS A 135 -45.77 40.81 -33.77
CA LYS A 135 -46.43 39.53 -34.11
C LYS A 135 -45.45 38.37 -33.96
N THR A 136 -44.16 38.63 -34.15
CA THR A 136 -43.08 37.70 -33.82
C THR A 136 -43.08 37.42 -32.31
N PRO A 137 -42.96 36.16 -31.86
CA PRO A 137 -42.81 35.85 -30.44
C PRO A 137 -41.59 36.54 -29.83
N VAL A 138 -41.79 37.28 -28.73
CA VAL A 138 -40.72 37.99 -28.00
C VAL A 138 -40.68 37.52 -26.54
N PHE A 139 -39.49 37.18 -26.07
CA PHE A 139 -39.24 36.69 -24.73
C PHE A 139 -38.33 37.65 -23.96
N LEU A 140 -38.89 38.27 -22.92
CA LEU A 140 -38.20 39.26 -22.09
C LEU A 140 -37.46 38.57 -20.94
N ALA A 141 -36.22 38.97 -20.69
CA ALA A 141 -35.42 38.47 -19.58
C ALA A 141 -36.15 38.60 -18.24
N PHE A 142 -36.09 37.53 -17.46
CA PHE A 142 -36.64 37.46 -16.13
C PHE A 142 -35.62 36.86 -15.15
N ALA A 143 -35.37 37.58 -14.06
CA ALA A 143 -34.62 37.13 -12.90
C ALA A 143 -35.46 37.42 -11.64
N ASP A 144 -35.32 36.58 -10.60
CA ASP A 144 -35.86 36.86 -9.27
C ASP A 144 -34.71 36.96 -8.25
N ASN A 145 -34.89 37.79 -7.22
CA ASN A 145 -33.89 38.00 -6.18
C ASN A 145 -33.65 36.71 -5.38
N ARG A 146 -34.67 35.83 -5.30
CA ARG A 146 -34.59 34.57 -4.56
C ARG A 146 -33.59 33.58 -5.17
N THR A 147 -33.52 33.48 -6.50
CA THR A 147 -32.59 32.55 -7.18
C THR A 147 -31.32 33.21 -7.66
N ASN A 148 -31.33 34.53 -7.87
CA ASN A 148 -30.17 35.28 -8.31
C ASN A 148 -29.99 36.60 -7.53
N PRO A 149 -29.70 36.53 -6.21
CA PRO A 149 -29.59 37.73 -5.36
C PRO A 149 -28.39 38.62 -5.72
N GLU A 150 -27.40 38.08 -6.42
CA GLU A 150 -26.21 38.81 -6.86
C GLU A 150 -26.50 39.64 -8.13
N ALA A 151 -27.47 39.21 -8.95
CA ALA A 151 -27.81 39.90 -10.20
C ALA A 151 -28.96 40.92 -10.07
N ILE A 152 -29.93 40.71 -9.17
CA ILE A 152 -31.11 41.59 -9.06
C ILE A 152 -31.54 41.81 -7.60
N THR A 153 -31.78 43.06 -7.22
CA THR A 153 -32.36 43.42 -5.91
C THR A 153 -33.88 43.22 -5.88
N TYR A 154 -34.47 43.22 -4.68
CA TYR A 154 -35.93 43.09 -4.54
C TYR A 154 -36.71 44.25 -5.20
N GLU A 155 -36.20 45.48 -5.12
CA GLU A 155 -36.83 46.65 -5.76
C GLU A 155 -36.75 46.55 -7.30
N GLN A 156 -35.56 46.22 -7.82
CA GLN A 156 -35.35 45.94 -9.24
C GLN A 156 -36.25 44.80 -9.76
N GLU A 157 -36.48 43.76 -8.96
CA GLU A 157 -37.40 42.68 -9.30
C GLU A 157 -38.85 43.20 -9.43
N GLN A 158 -39.30 44.11 -8.56
CA GLN A 158 -40.64 44.69 -8.64
C GLN A 158 -40.80 45.52 -9.91
N ASP A 159 -39.81 46.34 -10.24
CA ASP A 159 -39.80 47.16 -11.47
C ASP A 159 -39.80 46.28 -12.72
N LEU A 160 -38.99 45.23 -12.74
CA LEU A 160 -38.96 44.23 -13.82
C LEU A 160 -40.32 43.55 -14.02
N ARG A 161 -40.95 43.12 -12.91
CA ARG A 161 -42.31 42.52 -12.96
C ARG A 161 -43.33 43.51 -13.49
N GLY A 162 -43.24 44.78 -13.08
CA GLY A 162 -44.08 45.87 -13.58
C GLY A 162 -43.95 46.07 -15.08
N PHE A 163 -42.72 46.18 -15.57
CA PHE A 163 -42.43 46.36 -17.00
C PHE A 163 -42.94 45.18 -17.85
N ILE A 164 -42.68 43.94 -17.40
CA ILE A 164 -43.15 42.74 -18.10
C ILE A 164 -44.68 42.68 -18.11
N ALA A 165 -45.33 42.96 -16.98
CA ALA A 165 -46.79 42.97 -16.90
C ALA A 165 -47.40 44.02 -17.85
N ALA A 166 -46.77 45.20 -17.94
CA ALA A 166 -47.20 46.27 -18.84
C ALA A 166 -47.00 45.94 -20.32
N SER A 167 -46.04 45.07 -20.66
CA SER A 167 -45.67 44.70 -22.05
C SER A 167 -46.29 43.39 -22.55
N ARG A 168 -46.85 42.57 -21.66
CA ARG A 168 -47.29 41.21 -21.95
C ARG A 168 -48.42 41.16 -22.99
N THR A 169 -48.29 40.25 -23.95
CA THR A 169 -49.33 39.92 -24.94
C THR A 169 -49.45 38.40 -25.09
N SER A 170 -50.19 37.93 -26.09
CA SER A 170 -50.20 36.51 -26.49
C SER A 170 -48.88 36.02 -27.08
N VAL A 171 -48.04 36.94 -27.58
CA VAL A 171 -46.75 36.61 -28.21
C VAL A 171 -45.55 37.21 -27.47
N VAL A 172 -45.78 38.14 -26.55
CA VAL A 172 -44.75 38.72 -25.67
C VAL A 172 -44.88 38.13 -24.27
N GLY A 173 -43.86 37.42 -23.80
CA GLY A 173 -43.85 36.76 -22.49
C GLY A 173 -42.50 36.82 -21.78
N PRO A 174 -42.43 36.47 -20.49
CA PRO A 174 -41.17 36.38 -19.77
C PRO A 174 -40.45 35.07 -20.06
N ALA A 175 -39.11 35.09 -20.00
CA ALA A 175 -38.28 33.90 -20.00
C ALA A 175 -37.09 34.06 -19.05
N SER A 176 -36.71 32.97 -18.39
CA SER A 176 -35.64 33.02 -17.39
C SER A 176 -34.28 33.07 -18.08
N ILE A 177 -33.48 34.06 -17.72
CA ILE A 177 -32.08 34.20 -18.14
C ILE A 177 -31.11 33.65 -17.07
N LEU A 178 -31.63 32.82 -16.17
CA LEU A 178 -30.79 32.21 -15.14
C LEU A 178 -29.67 31.43 -15.82
N LEU A 179 -28.43 31.76 -15.50
CA LEU A 179 -27.24 30.97 -15.80
C LEU A 179 -26.67 30.51 -14.46
N GLU A 180 -26.41 29.20 -14.33
CA GLU A 180 -25.79 28.62 -13.14
C GLU A 180 -24.35 28.23 -13.45
N THR A 181 -23.43 28.62 -12.58
CA THR A 181 -22.03 28.20 -12.60
C THR A 181 -21.80 27.11 -11.56
N ASP A 182 -20.81 26.25 -11.81
CA ASP A 182 -20.32 25.33 -10.79
C ASP A 182 -19.56 26.09 -9.69
N ALA A 183 -19.13 25.38 -8.64
CA ALA A 183 -18.43 25.98 -7.49
C ALA A 183 -17.12 26.71 -7.85
N ASP A 184 -16.55 26.44 -9.03
CA ASP A 184 -15.38 27.11 -9.60
C ASP A 184 -15.73 28.22 -10.62
N ASN A 185 -16.97 28.71 -10.60
CA ASN A 185 -17.51 29.77 -11.46
C ASN A 185 -17.57 29.45 -12.97
N VAL A 186 -17.45 28.17 -13.35
CA VAL A 186 -17.55 27.76 -14.75
C VAL A 186 -18.98 27.32 -15.09
N ALA A 187 -19.53 27.89 -16.15
CA ALA A 187 -20.81 27.47 -16.73
C ALA A 187 -20.61 26.14 -17.48
N ARG A 188 -20.92 25.02 -16.82
CA ARG A 188 -20.89 23.69 -17.47
C ARG A 188 -22.28 23.12 -17.72
N ARG A 189 -23.30 23.60 -17.02
CA ARG A 189 -24.58 22.91 -16.85
C ARG A 189 -25.74 23.77 -17.29
N TRP A 190 -26.76 23.09 -17.81
CA TRP A 190 -28.06 23.72 -17.93
C TRP A 190 -28.59 24.09 -16.53
N PRO A 191 -29.08 25.32 -16.37
CA PRO A 191 -29.61 25.82 -15.09
C PRO A 191 -30.79 25.00 -14.61
N ARG A 192 -30.92 24.87 -13.28
CA ARG A 192 -32.11 24.25 -12.68
C ARG A 192 -33.32 25.14 -12.86
N GLN A 193 -34.41 24.56 -13.35
CA GLN A 193 -35.72 25.24 -13.39
C GLN A 193 -36.34 25.26 -11.98
N TYR A 194 -36.21 26.37 -11.27
CA TYR A 194 -36.87 26.56 -9.97
C TYR A 194 -38.38 26.79 -10.13
N ALA A 195 -39.15 26.32 -9.16
CA ALA A 195 -40.59 26.57 -9.12
C ALA A 195 -40.86 28.09 -9.06
N GLY A 196 -41.79 28.57 -9.89
CA GLY A 196 -42.17 29.99 -9.97
C GLY A 196 -41.38 30.82 -11.00
N LEU A 197 -40.27 30.29 -11.54
CA LEU A 197 -39.57 30.93 -12.65
C LEU A 197 -40.26 30.61 -14.00
N PRO A 198 -40.29 31.55 -14.96
CA PRO A 198 -40.67 31.25 -16.34
C PRO A 198 -39.66 30.28 -16.98
N PRO A 199 -40.02 29.60 -18.08
CA PRO A 199 -39.10 28.69 -18.77
C PRO A 199 -37.79 29.40 -19.15
N LEU A 200 -36.66 28.66 -19.14
CA LEU A 200 -35.37 29.16 -19.62
C LEU A 200 -35.49 29.79 -21.02
N LEU A 201 -34.74 30.85 -21.29
CA LEU A 201 -34.81 31.63 -22.54
C LEU A 201 -34.81 30.74 -23.79
N SER A 202 -33.85 29.82 -23.89
CA SER A 202 -33.74 28.89 -25.02
C SER A 202 -34.98 27.98 -25.18
N VAL A 203 -35.61 27.58 -24.07
CA VAL A 203 -36.83 26.75 -24.08
C VAL A 203 -38.05 27.59 -24.43
N ALA A 204 -38.18 28.78 -23.85
CA ALA A 204 -39.31 29.68 -24.09
C ALA A 204 -39.39 30.07 -25.58
N MET A 205 -38.26 30.43 -26.19
CA MET A 205 -38.16 30.80 -27.61
C MET A 205 -38.65 29.73 -28.58
N THR A 206 -38.65 28.45 -28.18
CA THR A 206 -39.05 27.34 -29.04
C THR A 206 -40.40 26.72 -28.65
N ALA A 207 -40.98 27.07 -27.49
CA ALA A 207 -42.09 26.36 -26.84
C ALA A 207 -43.41 26.26 -27.64
N GLY A 208 -43.57 27.03 -28.72
CA GLY A 208 -44.76 27.02 -29.59
C GLY A 208 -44.50 26.63 -31.05
N GLY A 209 -43.27 26.24 -31.40
CA GLY A 209 -42.87 25.95 -32.79
C GLY A 209 -42.53 24.48 -33.04
N PRO A 210 -42.24 24.11 -34.31
CA PRO A 210 -41.77 22.76 -34.67
C PRO A 210 -40.42 22.39 -34.04
N ASP A 211 -39.67 23.41 -33.63
CA ASP A 211 -38.35 23.30 -33.01
C ASP A 211 -38.43 23.06 -31.49
N ALA A 212 -39.64 22.99 -30.90
CA ALA A 212 -39.83 22.73 -29.47
C ALA A 212 -39.21 21.38 -29.04
N ALA A 213 -38.49 21.40 -27.92
CA ALA A 213 -37.91 20.19 -27.32
C ALA A 213 -38.27 20.11 -25.82
N PRO A 214 -39.44 19.53 -25.45
CA PRO A 214 -39.92 19.49 -24.07
C PRO A 214 -38.97 18.81 -23.08
N ALA A 215 -38.09 17.93 -23.56
CA ALA A 215 -37.08 17.26 -22.74
C ALA A 215 -36.07 18.23 -22.10
N PHE A 216 -35.82 19.40 -22.71
CA PHE A 216 -34.92 20.42 -22.18
C PHE A 216 -35.51 21.22 -21.01
N ALA A 217 -36.84 21.22 -20.83
CA ALA A 217 -37.49 21.99 -19.76
C ALA A 217 -37.06 21.58 -18.34
N ARG A 218 -36.52 20.35 -18.18
CA ARG A 218 -35.99 19.83 -16.91
C ARG A 218 -34.58 19.28 -17.04
N TYR A 219 -33.90 19.57 -18.14
CA TYR A 219 -32.55 19.09 -18.37
C TYR A 219 -31.56 19.92 -17.56
N THR A 220 -30.70 19.25 -16.81
CA THR A 220 -29.66 19.86 -15.95
C THR A 220 -28.27 19.25 -16.23
N GLY A 221 -28.11 18.67 -17.42
CA GLY A 221 -26.85 18.07 -17.85
C GLY A 221 -25.93 19.11 -18.49
N PRO A 222 -24.84 18.67 -19.13
CA PRO A 222 -23.85 19.57 -19.68
C PRO A 222 -24.39 20.43 -20.83
N ILE A 223 -23.92 21.68 -20.89
CA ILE A 223 -24.04 22.57 -22.04
C ILE A 223 -23.06 22.09 -23.10
N ARG A 224 -23.56 21.87 -24.32
CA ARG A 224 -22.75 21.45 -25.46
C ARG A 224 -22.29 22.67 -26.24
N TYR A 225 -21.17 23.24 -25.82
CA TYR A 225 -20.51 24.32 -26.54
C TYR A 225 -19.97 23.87 -27.90
N ARG A 226 -19.75 24.83 -28.80
CA ARG A 226 -19.27 24.59 -30.16
C ARG A 226 -18.01 25.39 -30.42
N VAL A 227 -17.20 24.91 -31.35
CA VAL A 227 -16.04 25.64 -31.86
C VAL A 227 -16.27 25.99 -33.33
N PRO A 228 -15.78 27.14 -33.81
CA PRO A 228 -15.90 27.48 -35.22
C PRO A 228 -15.09 26.50 -36.09
N THR A 229 -15.27 26.50 -37.40
CA THR A 229 -14.41 25.71 -38.33
C THR A 229 -13.13 26.44 -38.74
N GLY A 230 -13.13 27.77 -38.62
CA GLY A 230 -12.00 28.65 -38.93
C GLY A 230 -11.99 29.86 -38.00
N SER A 231 -10.83 30.50 -37.85
CA SER A 231 -10.69 31.68 -36.97
C SER A 231 -11.32 32.95 -37.55
N ASP A 232 -11.64 32.95 -38.84
CA ASP A 232 -12.24 34.06 -39.58
C ASP A 232 -13.78 34.12 -39.46
N ARG A 233 -14.40 33.09 -38.88
CA ARG A 233 -15.87 32.98 -38.79
C ARG A 233 -16.31 32.59 -37.39
N PRO A 234 -17.16 33.40 -36.73
CA PRO A 234 -17.71 33.03 -35.43
C PRO A 234 -18.74 31.89 -35.56
N VAL A 235 -18.99 31.19 -34.46
CA VAL A 235 -20.05 30.16 -34.36
C VAL A 235 -21.43 30.78 -34.59
N PHE A 236 -21.66 31.98 -34.06
CA PHE A 236 -22.90 32.73 -34.22
C PHE A 236 -22.62 34.09 -34.86
N ASP A 237 -23.44 34.50 -35.82
CA ASP A 237 -23.37 35.84 -36.40
C ASP A 237 -23.63 36.88 -35.28
N LYS A 238 -22.72 37.84 -35.13
CA LYS A 238 -22.87 38.97 -34.20
C LYS A 238 -23.13 40.25 -34.99
N ILE A 239 -24.29 40.86 -34.76
CA ILE A 239 -24.71 42.08 -35.44
C ILE A 239 -24.83 43.20 -34.41
N PRO A 240 -24.10 44.31 -34.54
CA PRO A 240 -24.30 45.49 -33.72
C PRO A 240 -25.75 46.00 -33.83
N ILE A 241 -26.41 46.25 -32.70
CA ILE A 241 -27.82 46.64 -32.68
C ILE A 241 -28.09 47.97 -33.39
N ASP A 242 -27.11 48.87 -33.49
CA ASP A 242 -27.23 50.14 -34.22
C ASP A 242 -27.40 49.95 -35.73
N LEU A 243 -26.81 48.89 -36.31
CA LEU A 243 -27.05 48.53 -37.72
C LEU A 243 -28.47 48.04 -37.97
N LEU A 244 -29.13 47.49 -36.94
CA LEU A 244 -30.52 47.05 -37.04
C LEU A 244 -31.50 48.15 -36.70
N ALA A 245 -31.12 49.13 -35.88
CA ALA A 245 -31.97 50.26 -35.52
C ALA A 245 -32.07 51.28 -36.66
N ASP A 246 -31.01 51.47 -37.43
CA ASP A 246 -30.98 52.40 -38.56
C ASP A 246 -31.67 51.80 -39.82
N PRO A 247 -32.76 52.43 -40.32
CA PRO A 247 -33.50 51.95 -41.49
C PRO A 247 -32.67 51.85 -42.79
N GLU A 248 -31.57 52.60 -42.92
CA GLU A 248 -30.71 52.55 -44.11
C GLU A 248 -29.80 51.32 -44.12
N THR A 249 -29.33 50.90 -42.95
CA THR A 249 -28.39 49.77 -42.79
C THR A 249 -29.09 48.46 -42.46
N ALA A 250 -30.28 48.49 -41.86
CA ALA A 250 -31.07 47.31 -41.51
C ALA A 250 -31.33 46.34 -42.69
N PRO A 251 -31.63 46.79 -43.93
CA PRO A 251 -31.82 45.89 -45.07
C PRO A 251 -30.57 45.06 -45.44
N LEU A 252 -29.37 45.52 -45.09
CA LEU A 252 -28.11 44.82 -45.41
C LEU A 252 -27.94 43.52 -44.62
N VAL A 253 -28.61 43.38 -43.48
CA VAL A 253 -28.49 42.22 -42.58
C VAL A 253 -29.71 41.30 -42.60
N ILE A 254 -30.63 41.49 -43.56
CA ILE A 254 -31.87 40.71 -43.65
C ILE A 254 -31.63 39.19 -43.72
N ASP A 255 -30.59 38.75 -44.44
CA ASP A 255 -30.22 37.33 -44.58
C ASP A 255 -29.72 36.70 -43.27
N ALA A 256 -29.30 37.54 -42.32
CA ALA A 256 -28.88 37.13 -40.99
C ALA A 256 -30.04 37.16 -39.97
N ILE A 257 -31.23 37.67 -40.32
CA ILE A 257 -32.39 37.72 -39.41
C ILE A 257 -33.53 36.81 -39.89
N LYS A 258 -33.79 36.80 -41.19
CA LYS A 258 -34.94 36.11 -41.79
C LYS A 258 -34.94 34.62 -41.46
N GLY A 259 -36.01 34.16 -40.80
CA GLY A 259 -36.21 32.75 -40.45
C GLY A 259 -35.29 32.23 -39.33
N ARG A 260 -34.54 33.09 -38.65
CA ARG A 260 -33.63 32.74 -37.55
C ARG A 260 -34.20 33.12 -36.19
N TYR A 261 -33.67 32.50 -35.14
CA TYR A 261 -33.86 32.93 -33.76
C TYR A 261 -32.90 34.09 -33.48
N VAL A 262 -33.43 35.19 -32.97
CA VAL A 262 -32.64 36.39 -32.68
C VAL A 262 -32.49 36.51 -31.17
N LEU A 263 -31.26 36.56 -30.68
CA LEU A 263 -30.94 36.83 -29.28
C LEU A 263 -30.36 38.23 -29.17
N ILE A 264 -30.95 39.08 -28.35
CA ILE A 264 -30.51 40.46 -28.12
C ILE A 264 -29.87 40.55 -26.74
N GLY A 265 -28.62 41.00 -26.65
CA GLY A 265 -27.90 41.08 -25.38
C GLY A 265 -26.70 42.03 -25.42
N GLY A 266 -25.95 42.13 -24.33
CA GLY A 266 -24.71 42.90 -24.27
C GLY A 266 -23.51 42.12 -24.81
N ASP A 267 -22.63 42.78 -25.56
CA ASP A 267 -21.26 42.29 -25.81
C ASP A 267 -20.29 43.23 -25.09
N PHE A 268 -20.15 42.99 -23.78
CA PHE A 268 -19.34 43.80 -22.88
C PHE A 268 -18.09 43.03 -22.47
N SER A 269 -16.91 43.64 -22.62
CA SER A 269 -15.65 43.01 -22.23
C SER A 269 -15.49 42.85 -20.71
N ASP A 270 -16.24 43.64 -19.94
CA ASP A 270 -16.02 43.79 -18.49
C ASP A 270 -17.22 43.36 -17.64
N PHE A 271 -18.37 43.06 -18.27
CA PHE A 271 -19.62 42.68 -17.61
C PHE A 271 -20.23 41.46 -18.32
N ASP A 272 -20.85 40.56 -17.55
CA ASP A 272 -21.58 39.40 -18.06
C ASP A 272 -20.75 38.39 -18.89
N GLN A 273 -19.49 38.19 -18.47
CA GLN A 273 -18.64 37.13 -19.01
C GLN A 273 -18.65 35.89 -18.11
N PHE A 274 -18.81 34.73 -18.75
CA PHE A 274 -18.80 33.44 -18.10
C PHE A 274 -17.51 32.69 -18.42
N ASP A 275 -16.92 32.09 -17.38
CA ASP A 275 -15.95 31.04 -17.59
C ASP A 275 -16.70 29.79 -18.10
N THR A 276 -16.14 29.14 -19.10
CA THR A 276 -16.71 27.93 -19.75
C THR A 276 -15.64 26.84 -19.77
N PRO A 277 -15.94 25.60 -20.21
CA PRO A 277 -14.90 24.59 -20.39
C PRO A 277 -13.68 25.05 -21.22
N PHE A 278 -13.86 26.05 -22.11
CA PHE A 278 -12.76 26.63 -22.88
C PHE A 278 -11.85 27.57 -22.08
N THR A 279 -12.21 28.00 -20.88
CA THR A 279 -11.38 28.92 -20.08
C THR A 279 -10.03 28.31 -19.71
N ARG A 280 -9.98 26.99 -19.47
CA ARG A 280 -8.73 26.29 -19.15
C ARG A 280 -7.87 25.98 -20.37
N THR A 281 -8.49 25.64 -21.49
CA THR A 281 -7.77 25.16 -22.69
C THR A 281 -7.55 26.26 -23.73
N GLY A 282 -8.26 27.38 -23.61
CA GLY A 282 -8.56 28.28 -24.71
C GLY A 282 -9.57 27.64 -25.68
N ASN A 283 -10.29 28.49 -26.42
CA ASN A 283 -10.93 28.05 -27.65
C ASN A 283 -9.82 27.57 -28.60
N PRO A 284 -9.86 26.32 -29.08
CA PRO A 284 -8.77 25.74 -29.85
C PRO A 284 -8.50 26.46 -31.17
N ILE A 285 -9.40 27.35 -31.62
CA ILE A 285 -9.32 28.05 -32.90
C ILE A 285 -9.17 29.55 -32.71
N THR A 286 -10.00 30.18 -31.87
CA THR A 286 -9.94 31.65 -31.67
C THR A 286 -8.96 32.07 -30.58
N GLY A 287 -8.59 31.15 -29.68
CA GLY A 287 -7.77 31.45 -28.50
C GLY A 287 -8.52 32.18 -27.39
N GLU A 288 -9.80 32.52 -27.58
CA GLU A 288 -10.63 33.17 -26.56
C GLU A 288 -10.90 32.22 -25.39
N THR A 289 -10.90 32.75 -24.17
CA THR A 289 -11.04 31.97 -22.94
C THR A 289 -12.36 32.23 -22.22
N ARG A 290 -13.09 33.27 -22.58
CA ARG A 290 -14.37 33.65 -21.95
C ARG A 290 -15.44 33.86 -23.00
N MET A 291 -16.69 33.70 -22.57
CA MET A 291 -17.87 33.79 -23.41
C MET A 291 -18.89 34.73 -22.77
N ILE A 292 -19.49 35.62 -23.56
CA ILE A 292 -20.56 36.52 -23.09
C ILE A 292 -21.85 35.74 -22.80
N GLY A 293 -22.67 36.20 -21.85
CA GLY A 293 -23.90 35.51 -21.42
C GLY A 293 -24.83 35.13 -22.59
N VAL A 294 -25.03 36.06 -23.53
CA VAL A 294 -25.87 35.83 -24.72
C VAL A 294 -25.33 34.71 -25.63
N GLU A 295 -24.01 34.48 -25.68
CA GLU A 295 -23.41 33.36 -26.40
C GLU A 295 -23.62 32.02 -25.68
N VAL A 296 -23.66 32.03 -24.33
CA VAL A 296 -24.03 30.84 -23.55
C VAL A 296 -25.48 30.46 -23.84
N HIS A 297 -26.39 31.44 -23.86
CA HIS A 297 -27.79 31.23 -24.27
C HIS A 297 -27.93 30.74 -25.71
N ALA A 298 -27.11 31.26 -26.64
CA ALA A 298 -27.07 30.78 -28.02
C ALA A 298 -26.56 29.34 -28.11
N SER A 299 -25.55 28.97 -27.33
CA SER A 299 -25.03 27.59 -27.24
C SER A 299 -26.10 26.63 -26.71
N MET A 300 -26.83 27.02 -25.67
CA MET A 300 -27.98 26.27 -25.15
C MET A 300 -29.10 26.14 -26.18
N LEU A 301 -29.44 27.22 -26.89
CA LEU A 301 -30.45 27.19 -27.95
C LEU A 301 -30.01 26.28 -29.11
N ALA A 302 -28.77 26.38 -29.58
CA ALA A 302 -28.25 25.54 -30.64
C ALA A 302 -28.27 24.04 -30.24
N GLN A 303 -27.92 23.71 -29.00
CA GLN A 303 -28.03 22.35 -28.46
C GLN A 303 -29.48 21.85 -28.45
N LEU A 304 -30.43 22.71 -28.06
CA LEU A 304 -31.86 22.41 -28.06
C LEU A 304 -32.38 22.16 -29.48
N LEU A 305 -32.00 23.01 -30.44
CA LEU A 305 -32.37 22.89 -31.85
C LEU A 305 -31.82 21.61 -32.48
N ASP A 306 -30.65 21.14 -32.06
CA ASP A 306 -30.10 19.84 -32.45
C ASP A 306 -30.80 18.66 -31.79
N LYS A 307 -31.62 18.91 -30.77
CA LYS A 307 -32.19 17.90 -29.86
C LYS A 307 -31.09 17.03 -29.24
N ALA A 308 -29.91 17.63 -29.02
CA ALA A 308 -28.71 16.93 -28.57
C ALA A 308 -28.73 16.78 -27.04
N LEU A 309 -29.31 15.67 -26.57
CA LEU A 309 -29.31 15.25 -25.18
C LEU A 309 -28.29 14.11 -24.98
N PRO A 310 -27.13 14.39 -24.36
CA PRO A 310 -26.18 13.36 -23.97
C PRO A 310 -26.83 12.28 -23.10
N THR A 311 -26.47 11.03 -23.35
CA THR A 311 -26.98 9.91 -22.56
C THR A 311 -26.25 9.85 -21.22
N ARG A 312 -26.97 9.83 -20.10
CA ARG A 312 -26.34 9.73 -18.78
C ARG A 312 -25.71 8.36 -18.59
N VAL A 313 -24.49 8.34 -18.06
CA VAL A 313 -23.86 7.09 -17.60
C VAL A 313 -24.70 6.54 -16.44
N PRO A 314 -25.20 5.30 -16.52
CA PRO A 314 -26.08 4.77 -15.49
C PRO A 314 -25.30 4.55 -14.19
N ALA A 315 -25.95 4.81 -13.04
CA ALA A 315 -25.29 4.76 -11.74
C ALA A 315 -24.61 3.41 -11.46
N TRP A 316 -25.22 2.28 -11.86
CA TRP A 316 -24.63 0.95 -11.68
C TRP A 316 -23.28 0.79 -12.41
N ALA A 317 -23.09 1.46 -13.55
CA ALA A 317 -21.83 1.41 -14.29
C ALA A 317 -20.72 2.16 -13.56
N LEU A 318 -21.06 3.27 -12.89
CA LEU A 318 -20.13 4.00 -12.02
C LEU A 318 -19.70 3.14 -10.82
N TRP A 319 -20.64 2.44 -10.19
CA TRP A 319 -20.37 1.47 -9.12
C TRP A 319 -19.48 0.31 -9.59
N LEU A 320 -19.78 -0.25 -10.77
CA LEU A 320 -18.99 -1.32 -11.36
C LEU A 320 -17.56 -0.85 -11.64
N GLY A 321 -17.37 0.35 -12.19
CA GLY A 321 -16.06 0.92 -12.47
C GLY A 321 -15.25 1.20 -11.20
N ALA A 322 -15.88 1.75 -10.16
CA ALA A 322 -15.25 1.95 -8.86
C ALA A 322 -14.82 0.61 -8.22
N LEU A 323 -15.69 -0.40 -8.24
CA LEU A 323 -15.36 -1.75 -7.77
C LEU A 323 -14.21 -2.36 -8.58
N ALA A 324 -14.23 -2.22 -9.90
CA ALA A 324 -13.17 -2.72 -10.77
C ALA A 324 -11.82 -2.05 -10.44
N ALA A 325 -11.79 -0.74 -10.21
CA ALA A 325 -10.59 -0.01 -9.81
C ALA A 325 -10.01 -0.55 -8.49
N ILE A 326 -10.86 -0.78 -7.48
CA ILE A 326 -10.44 -1.34 -6.18
C ILE A 326 -9.92 -2.77 -6.32
N VAL A 327 -10.65 -3.61 -7.06
CA VAL A 327 -10.27 -5.01 -7.29
C VAL A 327 -8.94 -5.09 -8.05
N LEU A 328 -8.74 -4.24 -9.05
CA LEU A 328 -7.47 -4.17 -9.80
C LEU A 328 -6.31 -3.68 -8.93
N GLY A 329 -6.53 -2.69 -8.06
CA GLY A 329 -5.52 -2.22 -7.11
C GLY A 329 -5.12 -3.31 -6.12
N ALA A 330 -6.11 -4.00 -5.54
CA ALA A 330 -5.92 -5.13 -4.65
C ALA A 330 -5.21 -6.31 -5.35
N ALA A 331 -5.63 -6.66 -6.57
CA ALA A 331 -5.03 -7.74 -7.34
C ALA A 331 -3.58 -7.42 -7.71
N THR A 332 -3.28 -6.18 -8.09
CA THR A 332 -1.91 -5.73 -8.39
C THR A 332 -1.02 -5.80 -7.16
N ALA A 333 -1.53 -5.45 -5.97
CA ALA A 333 -0.80 -5.60 -4.72
C ALA A 333 -0.53 -7.06 -4.31
N ALA A 334 -1.45 -7.96 -4.66
CA ALA A 334 -1.34 -9.39 -4.35
C ALA A 334 -0.57 -10.21 -5.40
N ALA A 335 -0.34 -9.65 -6.59
CA ALA A 335 0.27 -10.34 -7.71
C ALA A 335 1.74 -10.69 -7.45
N ARG A 336 2.10 -11.95 -7.76
CA ARG A 336 3.50 -12.43 -7.72
C ARG A 336 4.09 -12.39 -9.13
N ALA A 337 4.48 -11.20 -9.58
CA ALA A 337 5.09 -10.97 -10.88
C ALA A 337 6.41 -10.20 -10.75
N ARG A 338 7.19 -10.12 -11.84
CA ARG A 338 8.42 -9.31 -11.85
C ARG A 338 8.06 -7.83 -11.73
N THR A 339 8.90 -7.04 -11.06
CA THR A 339 8.62 -5.62 -10.76
C THR A 339 8.27 -4.80 -12.01
N TRP A 340 8.95 -5.04 -13.13
CA TRP A 340 8.67 -4.34 -14.39
C TRP A 340 7.30 -4.69 -15.01
N GLN A 341 6.83 -5.95 -14.85
CA GLN A 341 5.50 -6.37 -15.31
C GLN A 341 4.40 -5.67 -14.51
N LEU A 342 4.61 -5.55 -13.19
CA LEU A 342 3.71 -4.79 -12.32
C LEU A 342 3.70 -3.31 -12.69
N ALA A 343 4.86 -2.71 -12.94
CA ALA A 343 4.97 -1.31 -13.35
C ALA A 343 4.18 -1.03 -14.65
N ILE A 344 4.33 -1.88 -15.67
CA ILE A 344 3.53 -1.78 -16.90
C ILE A 344 2.05 -1.93 -16.60
N ALA A 345 1.66 -2.90 -15.76
CA ALA A 345 0.27 -3.11 -15.40
C ALA A 345 -0.36 -1.87 -14.72
N VAL A 346 0.34 -1.21 -13.79
CA VAL A 346 -0.22 0.02 -13.18
C VAL A 346 -0.31 1.16 -14.18
N VAL A 347 0.70 1.34 -15.05
CA VAL A 347 0.64 2.37 -16.10
C VAL A 347 -0.56 2.16 -17.01
N VAL A 348 -0.79 0.92 -17.46
CA VAL A 348 -1.94 0.59 -18.31
C VAL A 348 -3.28 0.83 -17.59
N GLN A 349 -3.39 0.44 -16.32
CA GLN A 349 -4.62 0.61 -15.54
C GLN A 349 -4.94 2.09 -15.28
N LEU A 350 -3.94 2.90 -14.92
CA LEU A 350 -4.11 4.33 -14.69
C LEU A 350 -4.37 5.08 -16.00
N ALA A 351 -3.67 4.72 -17.09
CA ALA A 351 -3.92 5.28 -18.41
C ALA A 351 -5.34 4.95 -18.88
N PHE A 352 -5.83 3.73 -18.63
CA PHE A 352 -7.21 3.36 -18.92
C PHE A 352 -8.20 4.20 -18.11
N ALA A 353 -8.01 4.34 -16.79
CA ALA A 353 -8.89 5.16 -15.95
C ALA A 353 -8.96 6.62 -16.43
N LEU A 354 -7.84 7.17 -16.90
CA LEU A 354 -7.76 8.53 -17.43
C LEU A 354 -8.37 8.68 -18.84
N ALA A 355 -8.14 7.72 -19.73
CA ALA A 355 -8.57 7.79 -21.14
C ALA A 355 -10.01 7.33 -21.36
N PHE A 356 -10.54 6.42 -20.54
CA PHE A 356 -11.88 5.89 -20.68
C PHE A 356 -13.00 6.96 -20.73
N PRO A 357 -13.02 8.02 -19.88
CA PRO A 357 -14.02 9.06 -20.00
C PRO A 357 -13.95 9.84 -21.33
N PHE A 358 -12.80 9.93 -21.99
CA PHE A 358 -12.71 10.53 -23.33
C PHE A 358 -13.43 9.68 -24.38
N LEU A 359 -13.39 8.35 -24.24
CA LEU A 359 -14.11 7.43 -25.12
C LEU A 359 -15.63 7.55 -24.92
N LEU A 360 -16.08 7.72 -23.67
CA LEU A 360 -17.49 7.94 -23.34
C LEU A 360 -18.01 9.27 -23.90
N GLU A 361 -17.25 10.37 -23.73
CA GLU A 361 -17.61 11.69 -24.26
C GLU A 361 -17.74 11.63 -25.79
N ARG A 362 -16.75 11.03 -26.47
CA ARG A 362 -16.79 10.82 -27.92
C ARG A 362 -18.00 9.99 -28.38
N ALA A 363 -18.45 9.05 -27.54
CA ALA A 363 -19.62 8.22 -27.82
C ALA A 363 -20.96 8.93 -27.49
N GLY A 364 -20.94 10.18 -27.03
CA GLY A 364 -22.13 10.98 -26.74
C GLY A 364 -22.74 10.74 -25.35
N PHE A 365 -21.96 10.19 -24.41
CA PHE A 365 -22.36 10.09 -23.01
C PHE A 365 -22.07 11.38 -22.26
N ASP A 366 -22.94 11.71 -21.31
CA ASP A 366 -22.70 12.76 -20.33
C ASP A 366 -21.59 12.31 -19.37
N THR A 367 -20.40 12.90 -19.49
CA THR A 367 -19.27 12.62 -18.58
C THR A 367 -19.11 13.67 -17.47
N LEU A 368 -20.04 14.62 -17.35
CA LEU A 368 -20.04 15.58 -16.24
C LEU A 368 -20.44 14.85 -14.97
N GLY A 369 -19.57 14.85 -13.95
CA GLY A 369 -19.76 14.02 -12.75
C GLY A 369 -19.14 12.61 -12.84
N PHE A 370 -18.45 12.28 -13.94
CA PHE A 370 -17.75 10.99 -14.05
C PHE A 370 -16.51 10.95 -13.12
N PRO A 371 -16.36 9.96 -12.20
CA PRO A 371 -15.36 10.00 -11.14
C PRO A 371 -14.02 9.34 -11.54
N ALA A 372 -13.37 9.85 -12.58
CA ALA A 372 -12.14 9.25 -13.12
C ALA A 372 -10.95 9.35 -12.15
N MET A 373 -10.74 10.54 -11.55
CA MET A 373 -9.71 10.73 -10.51
C MET A 373 -10.06 9.93 -9.26
N GLY A 374 -11.35 9.83 -8.93
CA GLY A 374 -11.86 8.94 -7.89
C GLY A 374 -11.36 7.50 -8.09
N TRP A 375 -11.52 6.94 -9.29
CA TRP A 375 -11.08 5.58 -9.59
C TRP A 375 -9.57 5.39 -9.39
N MET A 376 -8.76 6.35 -9.81
CA MET A 376 -7.30 6.31 -9.63
C MET A 376 -6.90 6.34 -8.15
N VAL A 377 -7.52 7.20 -7.35
CA VAL A 377 -7.23 7.29 -5.90
C VAL A 377 -7.76 6.06 -5.16
N GLY A 378 -8.96 5.59 -5.49
CA GLY A 378 -9.52 4.36 -4.92
C GLY A 378 -8.65 3.14 -5.24
N TRP A 379 -8.14 3.05 -6.46
CA TRP A 379 -7.15 2.04 -6.86
C TRP A 379 -5.88 2.12 -5.99
N LEU A 380 -5.32 3.32 -5.80
CA LEU A 380 -4.10 3.52 -5.01
C LEU A 380 -4.32 3.13 -3.54
N MET A 381 -5.45 3.54 -2.96
CA MET A 381 -5.82 3.18 -1.60
C MET A 381 -5.96 1.67 -1.43
N ALA A 382 -6.60 0.99 -2.38
CA ALA A 382 -6.74 -0.47 -2.37
C ALA A 382 -5.37 -1.17 -2.48
N TYR A 383 -4.50 -0.68 -3.37
CA TYR A 383 -3.13 -1.18 -3.53
C TYR A 383 -2.33 -1.06 -2.22
N VAL A 384 -2.39 0.10 -1.55
CA VAL A 384 -1.70 0.34 -0.28
C VAL A 384 -2.29 -0.50 0.85
N ALA A 385 -3.63 -0.55 0.97
CA ALA A 385 -4.32 -1.29 2.02
C ALA A 385 -4.04 -2.80 1.94
N VAL A 386 -4.19 -3.40 0.77
CA VAL A 386 -3.93 -4.83 0.56
C VAL A 386 -2.43 -5.13 0.63
N GLY A 387 -1.58 -4.30 0.02
CA GLY A 387 -0.14 -4.49 0.04
C GLY A 387 0.45 -4.42 1.46
N SER A 388 -0.03 -3.50 2.29
CA SER A 388 0.40 -3.40 3.69
C SER A 388 -0.07 -4.59 4.52
N ALA A 389 -1.32 -5.03 4.36
CA ALA A 389 -1.84 -6.22 5.03
C ALA A 389 -1.03 -7.48 4.66
N LEU A 390 -0.76 -7.69 3.37
CA LEU A 390 0.03 -8.85 2.91
C LEU A 390 1.48 -8.81 3.42
N ARG A 391 2.12 -7.64 3.44
CA ARG A 391 3.46 -7.49 4.02
C ARG A 391 3.48 -7.81 5.52
N ALA A 392 2.46 -7.37 6.26
CA ALA A 392 2.34 -7.66 7.69
C ALA A 392 2.15 -9.15 7.97
N ILE A 393 1.34 -9.86 7.17
CA ILE A 393 1.19 -11.33 7.26
C ILE A 393 2.53 -12.02 7.03
N ASN A 394 3.21 -11.67 5.94
CA ASN A 394 4.49 -12.29 5.59
C ASN A 394 5.56 -12.03 6.66
N ALA A 395 5.55 -10.85 7.29
CA ALA A 395 6.44 -10.53 8.41
C ALA A 395 6.14 -11.39 9.64
N ALA A 396 4.86 -11.51 10.04
CA ALA A 396 4.46 -12.32 11.18
C ALA A 396 4.78 -13.82 10.99
N GLN A 397 4.59 -14.34 9.77
CA GLN A 397 4.98 -15.72 9.44
C GLN A 397 6.49 -15.95 9.55
N ARG A 398 7.30 -14.97 9.12
CA ARG A 398 8.77 -15.04 9.27
C ARG A 398 9.18 -15.00 10.74
N GLU A 399 8.59 -14.11 11.53
CA GLU A 399 8.88 -14.01 12.97
C GLU A 399 8.50 -15.30 13.71
N PHE A 400 7.33 -15.87 13.40
CA PHE A 400 6.93 -17.17 13.95
C PHE A 400 7.90 -18.29 13.55
N ALA A 401 8.31 -18.34 12.28
CA ALA A 401 9.30 -19.31 11.82
C ALA A 401 10.65 -19.14 12.52
N GLN A 402 11.14 -17.90 12.71
CA GLN A 402 12.35 -17.62 13.47
C GLN A 402 12.24 -18.05 14.93
N GLY A 403 11.11 -17.74 15.59
CA GLY A 403 10.87 -18.12 16.98
C GLY A 403 10.80 -19.64 17.18
N ALA A 404 10.22 -20.36 16.22
CA ALA A 404 10.18 -21.83 16.25
C ALA A 404 11.57 -22.46 16.07
N LEU A 405 12.36 -21.96 15.12
CA LEU A 405 13.74 -22.43 14.90
C LEU A 405 14.68 -22.03 16.05
N GLY A 406 14.46 -20.86 16.67
CA GLY A 406 15.28 -20.34 17.77
C GLY A 406 15.27 -21.17 19.05
N LYS A 407 14.36 -22.14 19.16
CA LYS A 407 14.37 -23.14 20.26
C LYS A 407 15.45 -24.20 20.10
N TYR A 408 15.96 -24.38 18.89
CA TYR A 408 16.90 -25.46 18.55
C TYR A 408 18.20 -24.95 17.91
N LEU A 409 18.23 -23.70 17.45
CA LEU A 409 19.34 -23.10 16.72
C LEU A 409 19.63 -21.67 17.21
N PRO A 410 20.90 -21.25 17.25
CA PRO A 410 21.24 -19.84 17.47
C PRO A 410 20.53 -18.90 16.48
N ARG A 411 20.20 -17.68 16.90
CA ARG A 411 19.46 -16.70 16.07
C ARG A 411 20.15 -16.40 14.73
N SER A 412 21.49 -16.38 14.71
CA SER A 412 22.31 -16.20 13.51
C SER A 412 22.10 -17.34 12.51
N VAL A 413 22.08 -18.58 13.00
CA VAL A 413 21.87 -19.80 12.20
C VAL A 413 20.44 -19.88 11.67
N ALA A 414 19.43 -19.63 12.52
CA ALA A 414 18.03 -19.59 12.10
C ALA A 414 17.78 -18.52 11.02
N SER A 415 18.42 -17.34 11.16
CA SER A 415 18.31 -16.25 10.18
C SER A 415 18.96 -16.61 8.84
N GLU A 416 20.11 -17.28 8.86
CA GLU A 416 20.80 -17.72 7.65
C GLU A 416 20.04 -18.83 6.92
N ILE A 417 19.45 -19.77 7.67
CA ILE A 417 18.55 -20.81 7.14
C ILE A 417 17.35 -20.20 6.43
N MET A 418 16.71 -19.18 7.00
CA MET A 418 15.58 -18.55 6.35
C MET A 418 15.95 -17.77 5.09
N LYS A 419 17.18 -17.23 5.03
CA LYS A 419 17.70 -16.56 3.83
C LYS A 419 18.00 -17.57 2.73
N ASN A 420 18.53 -18.74 3.08
CA ASN A 420 18.96 -19.77 2.15
C ASN A 420 18.41 -21.15 2.55
N PRO A 421 17.10 -21.43 2.31
CA PRO A 421 16.48 -22.70 2.71
C PRO A 421 17.16 -23.93 2.09
N ASP A 422 17.75 -23.79 0.90
CA ASP A 422 18.40 -24.88 0.16
C ASP A 422 19.64 -25.45 0.88
N ARG A 423 20.24 -24.70 1.82
CA ARG A 423 21.34 -25.22 2.66
C ARG A 423 20.91 -26.34 3.61
N LEU A 424 19.61 -26.52 3.84
CA LEU A 424 19.03 -27.63 4.60
C LEU A 424 18.56 -28.79 3.70
N SER A 425 19.07 -28.93 2.48
CA SER A 425 18.69 -30.05 1.62
C SER A 425 18.90 -31.41 2.33
N LEU A 426 18.11 -32.42 1.95
CA LEU A 426 18.09 -33.77 2.53
C LEU A 426 19.38 -34.60 2.31
N HIS A 427 20.48 -33.95 1.94
CA HIS A 427 21.75 -34.60 1.70
C HIS A 427 22.66 -34.39 2.91
N GLY A 428 23.19 -35.48 3.45
CA GLY A 428 24.27 -35.41 4.44
C GLY A 428 25.56 -34.98 3.77
N GLU A 429 26.27 -34.03 4.38
CA GLU A 429 27.60 -33.61 3.96
C GLU A 429 28.63 -34.06 5.00
N LYS A 430 29.80 -34.53 4.54
CA LYS A 430 30.93 -34.79 5.43
C LYS A 430 31.54 -33.47 5.87
N ARG A 431 31.61 -33.25 7.18
CA ARG A 431 32.23 -32.08 7.79
C ARG A 431 33.06 -32.47 9.00
N GLU A 432 34.15 -31.74 9.21
CA GLU A 432 34.85 -31.78 10.49
C GLU A 432 34.11 -30.88 11.48
N ILE A 433 33.74 -31.42 12.64
CA ILE A 433 32.95 -30.72 13.66
C ILE A 433 33.50 -31.03 15.05
N PHE A 434 33.25 -30.12 16.00
CA PHE A 434 33.41 -30.40 17.43
C PHE A 434 32.11 -30.99 17.95
N CYS A 435 32.17 -32.21 18.49
CA CYS A 435 31.04 -32.93 19.04
C CYS A 435 31.10 -32.87 20.57
N LEU A 436 29.96 -32.65 21.23
CA LEU A 436 29.84 -32.59 22.68
C LEU A 436 28.70 -33.48 23.16
N PHE A 437 28.98 -34.24 24.21
CA PHE A 437 28.00 -34.98 24.99
C PHE A 437 28.12 -34.61 26.46
N SER A 438 27.00 -34.38 27.13
CA SER A 438 26.94 -34.30 28.58
C SER A 438 26.08 -35.42 29.16
N ASP A 439 26.25 -35.72 30.45
CA ASP A 439 25.42 -36.65 31.22
C ASP A 439 25.41 -36.21 32.69
N LEU A 440 24.34 -36.51 33.42
CA LEU A 440 24.24 -36.21 34.84
C LEU A 440 24.50 -37.48 35.67
N GLU A 441 25.56 -37.44 36.46
CA GLU A 441 25.93 -38.59 37.27
C GLU A 441 24.79 -39.05 38.20
N GLY A 442 24.45 -40.33 38.09
CA GLY A 442 23.47 -40.97 38.98
C GLY A 442 22.03 -40.57 38.71
N PHE A 443 21.71 -39.91 37.59
CA PHE A 443 20.35 -39.49 37.26
C PHE A 443 19.34 -40.64 37.28
N THR A 444 19.69 -41.82 36.77
CA THR A 444 18.80 -43.00 36.83
C THR A 444 18.45 -43.40 38.27
N LYS A 445 19.35 -43.22 39.23
CA LYS A 445 19.04 -43.48 40.64
C LYS A 445 18.12 -42.40 41.21
N LEU A 446 18.31 -41.15 40.77
CA LEU A 446 17.49 -40.00 41.15
C LEU A 446 16.03 -40.19 40.70
N THR A 447 15.80 -40.69 39.48
CA THR A 447 14.43 -40.91 38.95
C THR A 447 13.63 -41.96 39.71
N HIS A 448 14.29 -42.90 40.39
CA HIS A 448 13.63 -43.87 41.27
C HIS A 448 13.32 -43.34 42.67
N ALA A 449 13.98 -42.25 43.09
CA ALA A 449 13.93 -41.75 44.47
C ALA A 449 13.06 -40.49 44.64
N VAL A 450 12.55 -39.92 43.55
CA VAL A 450 11.85 -38.62 43.53
C VAL A 450 10.55 -38.75 42.74
N GLU A 451 9.50 -38.05 43.19
CA GLU A 451 8.19 -38.03 42.53
C GLU A 451 8.27 -37.61 41.05
N PRO A 452 7.47 -38.23 40.14
CA PRO A 452 7.56 -38.00 38.69
C PRO A 452 7.43 -36.53 38.28
N GLU A 453 6.53 -35.77 38.92
CA GLU A 453 6.33 -34.34 38.61
C GLU A 453 7.54 -33.49 38.99
N MET A 454 8.21 -33.83 40.09
CA MET A 454 9.42 -33.14 40.54
C MET A 454 10.61 -33.50 39.65
N ILE A 455 10.74 -34.77 39.24
CA ILE A 455 11.76 -35.20 38.26
C ILE A 455 11.60 -34.46 36.93
N ALA A 456 10.37 -34.32 36.42
CA ALA A 456 10.14 -33.60 35.17
C ALA A 456 10.56 -32.13 35.27
N ARG A 457 10.28 -31.45 36.39
CA ARG A 457 10.72 -30.06 36.62
C ARG A 457 12.24 -29.95 36.72
N LEU A 458 12.88 -30.84 37.49
CA LEU A 458 14.34 -30.85 37.67
C LEU A 458 15.06 -31.13 36.34
N LEU A 459 14.57 -32.10 35.57
CA LEU A 459 15.14 -32.43 34.27
C LEU A 459 14.99 -31.27 33.28
N ASN A 460 13.82 -30.64 33.21
CA ASN A 460 13.62 -29.49 32.32
C ASN A 460 14.51 -28.30 32.70
N ASP A 461 14.63 -27.94 33.99
CA ASP A 461 15.52 -26.85 34.43
C ASP A 461 16.99 -27.17 34.11
N TYR A 462 17.43 -28.42 34.35
CA TYR A 462 18.77 -28.87 34.02
C TYR A 462 19.07 -28.79 32.52
N LEU A 463 18.20 -29.36 31.68
CA LEU A 463 18.35 -29.35 30.23
C LEU A 463 18.27 -27.91 29.67
N ASP A 464 17.41 -27.06 30.23
CA ASP A 464 17.28 -25.65 29.81
C ASP A 464 18.57 -24.86 30.10
N ARG A 465 19.18 -25.03 31.28
CA ARG A 465 20.46 -24.38 31.63
C ARG A 465 21.58 -24.81 30.69
N LEU A 466 21.73 -26.11 30.47
CA LEU A 466 22.78 -26.65 29.61
C LEU A 466 22.57 -26.25 28.14
N SER A 467 21.33 -26.29 27.66
CA SER A 467 20.99 -25.83 26.31
C SER A 467 21.28 -24.34 26.13
N GLY A 468 21.01 -23.53 27.16
CA GLY A 468 21.35 -22.11 27.20
C GLY A 468 22.85 -21.87 26.99
N VAL A 469 23.69 -22.63 27.70
CA VAL A 469 25.16 -22.57 27.54
C VAL A 469 25.56 -22.95 26.10
N VAL A 470 25.05 -24.06 25.56
CA VAL A 470 25.37 -24.46 24.18
C VAL A 470 25.04 -23.35 23.18
N LEU A 471 23.87 -22.73 23.29
CA LEU A 471 23.44 -21.66 22.40
C LEU A 471 24.26 -20.37 22.60
N GLU A 472 24.64 -20.03 23.83
CA GLU A 472 25.46 -18.86 24.15
C GLU A 472 26.84 -18.93 23.48
N TYR A 473 27.47 -20.12 23.50
CA TYR A 473 28.73 -20.36 22.81
C TYR A 473 28.56 -20.71 21.32
N GLY A 474 27.36 -20.49 20.75
CA GLY A 474 27.09 -20.64 19.32
C GLY A 474 27.12 -22.07 18.80
N GLY A 475 26.85 -23.04 19.66
CA GLY A 475 26.68 -24.45 19.30
C GLY A 475 25.29 -24.74 18.74
N THR A 476 25.19 -25.82 17.98
CA THR A 476 23.93 -26.38 17.47
C THR A 476 23.50 -27.53 18.37
N LEU A 477 22.30 -27.44 18.97
CA LEU A 477 21.71 -28.57 19.71
C LEU A 477 21.26 -29.65 18.73
N ASP A 478 21.71 -30.88 18.97
CA ASP A 478 21.31 -32.06 18.18
C ASP A 478 20.04 -32.71 18.76
N LYS A 479 20.15 -33.17 20.02
CA LYS A 479 19.07 -33.88 20.72
C LYS A 479 19.34 -34.00 22.22
N PHE A 480 18.29 -34.37 22.94
CA PHE A 480 18.37 -34.86 24.32
C PHE A 480 18.31 -36.39 24.31
N VAL A 481 19.14 -37.04 25.13
CA VAL A 481 19.12 -38.49 25.32
C VAL A 481 19.00 -38.77 26.83
N GLY A 482 17.76 -38.84 27.33
CA GLY A 482 17.53 -38.87 28.77
C GLY A 482 17.90 -37.51 29.40
N ASP A 483 18.88 -37.53 30.29
CA ASP A 483 19.51 -36.36 30.92
C ASP A 483 20.73 -35.82 30.15
N ALA A 484 21.11 -36.45 29.05
CA ALA A 484 22.22 -36.02 28.22
C ALA A 484 21.84 -34.90 27.24
N VAL A 485 22.71 -33.89 27.12
CA VAL A 485 22.66 -32.88 26.06
C VAL A 485 23.70 -33.21 25.00
N VAL A 486 23.24 -33.30 23.74
CA VAL A 486 24.10 -33.55 22.59
C VAL A 486 24.15 -32.31 21.72
N ALA A 487 25.35 -31.83 21.41
CA ALA A 487 25.57 -30.62 20.62
C ALA A 487 26.80 -30.71 19.74
N PHE A 488 26.89 -29.82 18.75
CA PHE A 488 28.08 -29.70 17.90
C PHE A 488 28.35 -28.27 17.41
N TRP A 489 29.60 -28.01 17.03
CA TRP A 489 30.09 -26.77 16.40
C TRP A 489 30.76 -27.08 15.06
N GLY A 490 30.72 -26.15 14.10
CA GLY A 490 31.19 -26.37 12.73
C GLY A 490 30.07 -26.62 11.70
N ALA A 491 28.82 -26.76 12.16
CA ALA A 491 27.66 -26.92 11.29
C ALA A 491 26.37 -26.34 11.93
N PRO A 492 25.42 -25.82 11.13
CA PRO A 492 25.45 -25.65 9.67
C PRO A 492 26.39 -24.55 9.17
N ILE A 493 26.86 -23.68 10.07
CA ILE A 493 27.86 -22.64 9.79
C ILE A 493 29.11 -22.95 10.62
N ALA A 494 30.26 -22.96 9.98
CA ALA A 494 31.56 -23.10 10.64
C ALA A 494 32.19 -21.72 10.86
N TYR A 495 32.92 -21.60 11.97
CA TYR A 495 33.63 -20.40 12.35
C TYR A 495 35.07 -20.75 12.77
N PRO A 496 36.05 -19.84 12.58
CA PRO A 496 37.44 -20.11 12.92
C PRO A 496 37.69 -20.44 14.41
N ASP A 497 36.83 -19.96 15.31
CA ASP A 497 36.96 -20.09 16.76
C ASP A 497 36.06 -21.19 17.37
N ASP A 498 35.44 -22.04 16.54
CA ASP A 498 34.52 -23.10 17.00
C ASP A 498 35.17 -24.03 18.04
N GLY A 499 36.47 -24.32 17.92
CA GLY A 499 37.19 -25.13 18.91
C GLY A 499 37.29 -24.48 20.28
N ALA A 500 37.62 -23.18 20.32
CA ALA A 500 37.66 -22.43 21.56
C ALA A 500 36.26 -22.34 22.20
N ARG A 501 35.22 -22.15 21.38
CA ARG A 501 33.83 -22.07 21.84
C ARG A 501 33.30 -23.41 22.36
N ALA A 502 33.57 -24.52 21.67
CA ALA A 502 33.17 -25.86 22.12
C ALA A 502 33.80 -26.24 23.47
N VAL A 503 35.10 -25.99 23.66
CA VAL A 503 35.79 -26.29 24.93
C VAL A 503 35.31 -25.38 26.06
N LYS A 504 35.14 -24.08 25.80
CA LYS A 504 34.58 -23.15 26.80
C LYS A 504 33.14 -23.52 27.16
N ALA A 505 32.33 -23.93 26.18
CA ALA A 505 30.97 -24.42 26.42
C ALA A 505 30.98 -25.66 27.33
N ALA A 506 31.87 -26.62 27.09
CA ALA A 506 31.98 -27.81 27.93
C ALA A 506 32.31 -27.47 29.39
N ARG A 507 33.26 -26.54 29.62
CA ARG A 507 33.57 -26.05 30.96
C ARG A 507 32.39 -25.29 31.58
N ALA A 508 31.72 -24.43 30.82
CA ALA A 508 30.56 -23.68 31.28
C ALA A 508 29.36 -24.59 31.60
N MET A 509 29.17 -25.68 30.83
CA MET A 509 28.13 -26.69 31.09
C MET A 509 28.40 -27.44 32.40
N TYR A 510 29.65 -27.78 32.68
CA TYR A 510 30.03 -28.32 34.00
C TYR A 510 29.69 -27.33 35.13
N LEU A 511 30.07 -26.07 34.99
CA LEU A 511 29.80 -25.04 36.01
C LEU A 511 28.30 -24.80 36.22
N ALA A 512 27.52 -24.72 35.14
CA ALA A 512 26.06 -24.61 35.20
C ALA A 512 25.42 -25.85 35.88
N GLY A 513 25.97 -27.03 35.63
CA GLY A 513 25.62 -28.26 36.33
C GLY A 513 25.91 -28.20 37.83
N GLU A 514 27.07 -27.66 38.22
CA GLU A 514 27.43 -27.46 39.62
C GLU A 514 26.53 -26.44 40.32
N GLU A 515 26.13 -25.37 39.64
CA GLU A 515 25.13 -24.42 40.14
C GLU A 515 23.77 -25.08 40.34
N PHE A 516 23.29 -25.86 39.35
CA PHE A 516 22.06 -26.64 39.45
C PHE A 516 22.11 -27.62 40.64
N ARG A 517 23.23 -28.33 40.79
CA ARG A 517 23.48 -29.25 41.91
C ARG A 517 23.42 -28.57 43.27
N LYS A 518 23.96 -27.35 43.39
CA LYS A 518 23.93 -26.54 44.62
C LYS A 518 22.56 -25.91 44.90
N ALA A 519 21.79 -25.63 43.85
CA ALA A 519 20.47 -25.03 43.94
C ALA A 519 19.34 -26.06 44.13
N ALA A 520 19.66 -27.34 44.31
CA ALA A 520 18.69 -28.41 44.48
C ALA A 520 17.71 -28.11 45.66
N PRO A 521 16.39 -28.20 45.45
CA PRO A 521 15.40 -27.96 46.50
C PRO A 521 15.55 -28.88 47.72
N ALA A 522 15.11 -28.40 48.89
CA ALA A 522 15.06 -29.21 50.10
C ALA A 522 14.17 -30.46 49.88
N GLY A 523 14.69 -31.64 50.23
CA GLY A 523 14.00 -32.93 50.04
C GLY A 523 14.42 -33.72 48.79
N VAL A 524 15.29 -33.16 47.93
CA VAL A 524 15.87 -33.89 46.79
C VAL A 524 17.17 -34.58 47.22
N PRO A 525 17.40 -35.87 46.87
CA PRO A 525 18.68 -36.53 47.08
C PRO A 525 19.84 -35.77 46.44
N LYS A 526 21.07 -35.95 46.94
CA LYS A 526 22.26 -35.29 46.36
C LYS A 526 22.36 -35.63 44.86
N ILE A 527 22.31 -34.59 44.04
CA ILE A 527 22.49 -34.67 42.59
C ILE A 527 23.98 -34.87 42.30
N GLY A 528 24.33 -35.73 41.33
CA GLY A 528 25.71 -35.98 40.93
C GLY A 528 26.30 -34.85 40.08
N ARG A 529 27.57 -34.98 39.67
CA ARG A 529 28.24 -33.99 38.83
C ARG A 529 27.79 -34.11 37.37
N THR A 530 27.74 -32.99 36.65
CA THR A 530 27.63 -33.02 35.18
C THR A 530 28.98 -33.44 34.61
N ARG A 531 28.98 -34.46 33.75
CA ARG A 531 30.17 -34.87 33.01
C ARG A 531 30.02 -34.45 31.56
N VAL A 532 31.13 -34.05 30.93
CA VAL A 532 31.12 -33.58 29.55
C VAL A 532 32.29 -34.20 28.77
N GLY A 533 32.00 -34.68 27.56
CA GLY A 533 32.99 -35.18 26.61
C GLY A 533 32.99 -34.35 25.34
N VAL A 534 34.18 -33.93 24.89
CA VAL A 534 34.36 -33.16 23.65
C VAL A 534 35.37 -33.84 22.73
N HIS A 535 35.00 -34.00 21.46
CA HIS A 535 35.88 -34.55 20.44
C HIS A 535 35.82 -33.75 19.15
N TYR A 536 36.92 -33.74 18.40
CA TYR A 536 36.98 -33.15 17.07
C TYR A 536 37.24 -34.23 16.02
N GLY A 537 36.39 -34.30 14.99
CA GLY A 537 36.59 -35.25 13.90
C GLY A 537 35.56 -35.12 12.79
N GLU A 538 35.69 -35.96 11.76
CA GLU A 538 34.74 -36.02 10.65
C GLU A 538 33.42 -36.67 11.09
N ALA A 539 32.32 -36.02 10.77
CA ALA A 539 30.96 -36.56 10.87
C ALA A 539 30.17 -36.21 9.61
N ILE A 540 29.13 -37.00 9.32
CA ILE A 540 28.15 -36.67 8.30
C ILE A 540 27.06 -35.85 8.98
N VAL A 541 26.95 -34.58 8.60
CA VAL A 541 25.94 -33.65 9.13
C VAL A 541 24.87 -33.43 8.09
N GLY A 542 23.61 -33.47 8.48
CA GLY A 542 22.51 -33.23 7.57
C GLY A 542 21.15 -33.57 8.15
N ASN A 543 20.15 -33.49 7.29
CA ASN A 543 18.78 -33.88 7.60
C ASN A 543 18.59 -35.39 7.37
N PHE A 544 18.44 -36.15 8.45
CA PHE A 544 18.23 -37.60 8.41
C PHE A 544 16.82 -37.95 8.90
N GLY A 545 16.14 -38.88 8.21
CA GLY A 545 14.77 -39.30 8.55
C GLY A 545 13.91 -39.68 7.34
N GLY A 546 12.60 -39.85 7.55
CA GLY A 546 11.61 -40.16 6.49
C GLY A 546 10.55 -39.06 6.35
N GLU A 547 9.60 -39.22 5.40
CA GLU A 547 8.62 -38.18 4.99
C GLU A 547 7.84 -37.49 6.13
N GLY A 548 7.69 -38.12 7.30
CA GLY A 548 6.99 -37.57 8.46
C GLY A 548 7.86 -37.04 9.61
N ARG A 549 9.16 -37.33 9.63
CA ARG A 549 10.07 -36.93 10.73
C ARG A 549 11.49 -36.84 10.23
N ILE A 550 11.97 -35.62 10.05
CA ILE A 550 13.33 -35.28 9.64
C ILE A 550 14.02 -34.61 10.82
N GLN A 551 15.24 -35.03 11.14
CA GLN A 551 16.07 -34.44 12.19
C GLN A 551 17.40 -33.99 11.59
N TYR A 552 17.75 -32.72 11.79
CA TYR A 552 19.08 -32.23 11.50
C TYR A 552 20.03 -32.73 12.59
N THR A 553 20.96 -33.61 12.24
CA THR A 553 21.85 -34.28 13.20
C THR A 553 23.22 -34.55 12.59
N ALA A 554 24.19 -34.87 13.45
CA ALA A 554 25.50 -35.36 13.04
C ALA A 554 25.61 -36.86 13.33
N LEU A 555 26.10 -37.63 12.36
CA LEU A 555 26.31 -39.08 12.47
C LEU A 555 27.76 -39.42 12.15
N GLY A 556 28.41 -40.25 12.97
CA GLY A 556 29.76 -40.71 12.68
C GLY A 556 30.56 -41.07 13.92
N ASP A 557 31.81 -41.48 13.69
CA ASP A 557 32.76 -41.83 14.73
C ASP A 557 33.04 -40.66 15.69
N ALA A 558 33.00 -39.42 15.19
CA ALA A 558 33.26 -38.25 16.02
C ALA A 558 32.22 -38.07 17.15
N MET A 559 30.93 -38.26 16.84
CA MET A 559 29.83 -38.20 17.82
C MET A 559 29.96 -39.34 18.85
N ASN A 560 30.22 -40.56 18.38
CA ASN A 560 30.39 -41.71 19.26
C ASN A 560 31.61 -41.56 20.18
N THR A 561 32.68 -40.93 19.70
CA THR A 561 33.89 -40.68 20.49
C THR A 561 33.64 -39.64 21.57
N ALA A 562 32.93 -38.54 21.27
CA ALA A 562 32.53 -37.56 22.28
C ALA A 562 31.66 -38.20 23.38
N ALA A 563 30.68 -39.05 23.02
CA ALA A 563 29.88 -39.80 23.99
C ALA A 563 30.73 -40.72 24.89
N ARG A 564 31.71 -41.42 24.30
CA ARG A 564 32.62 -42.29 25.06
C ARG A 564 33.55 -41.50 25.98
N LEU A 565 33.97 -40.30 25.57
CA LEU A 565 34.76 -39.40 26.41
C LEU A 565 33.95 -38.87 27.58
N GLU A 566 32.66 -38.55 27.39
CA GLU A 566 31.77 -38.23 28.51
C GLU A 566 31.81 -39.40 29.51
N SER A 567 31.55 -40.61 29.06
CA SER A 567 31.42 -41.76 29.97
C SER A 567 32.75 -42.13 30.63
N ALA A 568 33.88 -41.87 29.96
CA ALA A 568 35.22 -42.07 30.51
C ALA A 568 35.48 -41.21 31.75
N ASN A 569 34.82 -40.05 31.90
CA ASN A 569 34.99 -39.19 33.06
C ASN A 569 34.77 -39.95 34.38
N LYS A 570 33.80 -40.87 34.41
CA LYS A 570 33.51 -41.69 35.60
C LYS A 570 34.68 -42.55 36.03
N SER A 571 35.42 -43.13 35.08
CA SER A 571 36.52 -44.06 35.40
C SER A 571 37.83 -43.32 35.69
N LEU A 572 37.90 -42.05 35.27
CA LEU A 572 39.07 -41.20 35.40
C LEU A 572 38.91 -40.16 36.52
N ASP A 573 37.78 -40.17 37.21
CA ASP A 573 37.36 -39.21 38.25
C ASP A 573 37.38 -37.73 37.80
N THR A 574 37.31 -37.50 36.47
CA THR A 574 37.28 -36.17 35.85
C THR A 574 35.85 -35.67 35.68
N THR A 575 35.71 -34.40 35.27
CA THR A 575 34.40 -33.78 34.99
C THR A 575 34.22 -33.38 33.54
N VAL A 576 35.30 -32.94 32.88
CA VAL A 576 35.29 -32.62 31.45
C VAL A 576 36.48 -33.30 30.78
N LEU A 577 36.23 -34.04 29.70
CA LEU A 577 37.30 -34.65 28.91
C LEU A 577 37.24 -34.17 27.46
N VAL A 578 38.41 -33.83 26.94
CA VAL A 578 38.62 -33.34 25.59
C VAL A 578 39.66 -34.22 24.93
N SER A 579 39.39 -34.73 23.72
CA SER A 579 40.42 -35.43 22.94
C SER A 579 41.55 -34.50 22.53
N ARG A 580 42.76 -35.02 22.29
CA ARG A 580 43.90 -34.26 21.73
C ARG A 580 43.51 -33.36 20.56
N GLU A 581 42.79 -33.90 19.58
CA GLU A 581 42.40 -33.18 18.37
C GLU A 581 41.57 -31.93 18.68
N ALA A 582 40.68 -32.02 19.65
CA ALA A 582 39.85 -30.91 20.10
C ALA A 582 40.65 -29.91 20.95
N ALA A 583 41.57 -30.39 21.79
CA ALA A 583 42.43 -29.53 22.59
C ALA A 583 43.37 -28.68 21.71
N GLU A 584 44.07 -29.31 20.77
CA GLU A 584 44.99 -28.63 19.83
C GLU A 584 44.26 -27.59 18.96
N ARG A 585 43.11 -27.95 18.39
CA ARG A 585 42.33 -27.06 17.53
C ARG A 585 41.54 -25.98 18.29
N SER A 586 41.48 -26.06 19.61
CA SER A 586 40.87 -25.00 20.43
C SER A 586 41.75 -23.75 20.56
N GLY A 587 43.07 -23.90 20.38
CA GLY A 587 44.04 -22.82 20.61
C GLY A 587 44.14 -22.38 22.08
N LEU A 588 43.62 -23.16 23.02
CA LEU A 588 43.66 -22.90 24.46
C LEU A 588 44.85 -23.63 25.12
N ASP A 589 45.37 -23.08 26.22
CA ASP A 589 46.60 -23.54 26.90
C ASP A 589 46.36 -24.03 28.34
N TRP A 590 45.10 -24.08 28.78
CA TRP A 590 44.70 -24.44 30.15
C TRP A 590 44.24 -25.90 30.28
N PHE A 591 44.91 -26.80 29.58
CA PHE A 591 44.66 -28.23 29.66
C PHE A 591 45.66 -28.93 30.58
N ARG A 592 45.20 -29.98 31.27
CA ARG A 592 46.08 -30.97 31.88
C ARG A 592 45.95 -32.31 31.13
N PRO A 593 47.06 -32.97 30.76
CA PRO A 593 46.99 -34.28 30.10
C PRO A 593 46.53 -35.35 31.10
N MET A 594 45.61 -36.21 30.66
CA MET A 594 45.03 -37.30 31.46
C MET A 594 45.41 -38.69 30.90
N GLY A 595 46.44 -38.74 30.06
CA GLY A 595 47.04 -39.96 29.51
C GLY A 595 46.31 -40.55 28.31
N ARG A 596 46.78 -41.72 27.87
CA ARG A 596 46.20 -42.51 26.76
C ARG A 596 45.17 -43.49 27.30
N VAL A 597 43.95 -43.43 26.78
CA VAL A 597 42.86 -44.32 27.17
C VAL A 597 42.31 -45.10 25.98
N SER A 598 42.06 -46.39 26.19
CA SER A 598 41.34 -47.24 25.26
C SER A 598 39.86 -47.17 25.56
N LEU A 599 39.12 -46.45 24.71
CA LEU A 599 37.66 -46.33 24.80
C LEU A 599 37.00 -47.61 24.31
N ARG A 600 35.98 -48.09 25.04
CA ARG A 600 35.23 -49.30 24.67
C ARG A 600 34.72 -49.22 23.22
N GLY A 601 35.09 -50.20 22.39
CA GLY A 601 34.67 -50.29 21.00
C GLY A 601 35.38 -49.34 20.03
N ARG A 602 36.55 -48.78 20.40
CA ARG A 602 37.49 -48.09 19.49
C ARG A 602 38.82 -48.85 19.52
N ALA A 603 39.35 -49.20 18.35
CA ALA A 603 40.61 -49.94 18.26
C ALA A 603 41.84 -49.06 18.57
N THR A 604 41.76 -47.76 18.27
CA THR A 604 42.85 -46.80 18.47
C THR A 604 42.68 -46.07 19.80
N PRO A 605 43.68 -46.10 20.71
CA PRO A 605 43.68 -45.32 21.94
C PRO A 605 43.59 -43.82 21.66
N VAL A 606 42.87 -43.10 22.52
CA VAL A 606 42.69 -41.65 22.43
C VAL A 606 43.48 -41.00 23.55
N GLU A 607 44.19 -39.93 23.23
CA GLU A 607 44.77 -39.06 24.23
C GLU A 607 43.76 -38.05 24.72
N VAL A 608 43.63 -37.96 26.03
CA VAL A 608 42.60 -37.17 26.67
C VAL A 608 43.20 -36.10 27.56
N PHE A 609 42.53 -34.97 27.59
CA PHE A 609 42.92 -33.77 28.32
C PHE A 609 41.72 -33.29 29.12
N GLU A 610 41.98 -32.74 30.30
CA GLU A 610 40.95 -32.08 31.10
C GLU A 610 41.18 -30.55 31.07
N PRO A 611 40.16 -29.75 30.73
CA PRO A 611 40.25 -28.30 30.72
C PRO A 611 40.10 -27.73 32.14
N VAL A 612 41.19 -27.17 32.68
CA VAL A 612 41.30 -26.63 34.04
C VAL A 612 41.84 -25.18 34.05
N PRO A 613 40.99 -24.17 33.86
CA PRO A 613 41.43 -22.77 33.68
C PRO A 613 41.98 -22.20 34.98
N ASP A 614 41.43 -22.68 36.09
CA ASP A 614 41.70 -22.21 37.44
C ASP A 614 42.76 -23.07 38.17
N ALA A 615 43.34 -24.08 37.49
CA ALA A 615 44.32 -24.96 38.12
C ALA A 615 45.68 -24.29 38.33
N ASP A 616 46.31 -24.63 39.45
CA ASP A 616 47.65 -24.19 39.82
C ASP A 616 48.64 -24.48 38.67
N PRO A 617 49.33 -23.45 38.13
CA PRO A 617 50.37 -23.64 37.13
C PRO A 617 51.45 -24.65 37.52
N GLU A 618 51.79 -24.79 38.81
CA GLU A 618 52.77 -25.78 39.26
C GLU A 618 52.24 -27.21 39.10
N GLN A 619 50.99 -27.46 39.51
CA GLN A 619 50.34 -28.76 39.33
C GLN A 619 50.24 -29.16 37.86
N ARG A 620 49.85 -28.21 36.98
CA ARG A 620 49.80 -28.45 35.54
C ARG A 620 51.17 -28.81 34.95
N LYS A 621 52.22 -28.10 35.33
CA LYS A 621 53.60 -28.41 34.89
C LYS A 621 54.05 -29.79 35.33
N LEU A 622 53.75 -30.17 36.58
CA LEU A 622 54.10 -31.49 37.10
C LEU A 622 53.41 -32.62 36.32
N VAL A 623 52.13 -32.46 35.99
CA VAL A 623 51.37 -33.45 35.21
C VAL A 623 51.91 -33.57 33.78
N VAL A 624 52.27 -32.45 33.14
CA VAL A 624 52.91 -32.46 31.82
C VAL A 624 54.28 -33.16 31.86
N GLN A 625 55.09 -32.90 32.89
CA GLN A 625 56.38 -33.58 33.07
C GLN A 625 56.21 -35.07 33.33
N ALA A 626 55.22 -35.47 34.12
CA ALA A 626 54.93 -36.86 34.42
C ALA A 626 54.50 -37.63 33.17
N GLN A 627 53.65 -37.02 32.33
CA GLN A 627 53.25 -37.59 31.05
C GLN A 627 54.44 -37.68 30.09
N ALA A 628 55.28 -36.65 30.01
CA ALA A 628 56.48 -36.68 29.15
C ALA A 628 57.50 -37.75 29.58
N ALA A 629 57.68 -37.96 30.89
CA ALA A 629 58.52 -39.04 31.42
C ALA A 629 57.94 -40.42 31.12
N HIS A 630 56.61 -40.56 31.18
CA HIS A 630 55.91 -41.79 30.79
C HIS A 630 56.08 -42.09 29.29
N ASP A 631 55.92 -41.07 28.44
CA ASP A 631 56.08 -41.18 26.99
C ASP A 631 57.54 -41.46 26.58
N SER A 632 58.53 -40.97 27.35
CA SER A 632 59.95 -41.27 27.13
C SER A 632 60.32 -42.68 27.56
N GLY A 633 59.61 -43.24 28.56
CA GLY A 633 59.85 -44.55 29.16
C GLY A 633 60.70 -44.52 30.43
N ASP A 634 60.87 -43.35 31.05
CA ASP A 634 61.66 -43.15 32.28
C ASP A 634 60.82 -43.49 33.53
N ALA A 635 60.81 -44.77 33.91
CA ALA A 635 60.00 -45.28 35.02
C ALA A 635 60.39 -44.68 36.38
N ASP A 636 61.66 -44.35 36.61
CA ASP A 636 62.12 -43.74 37.85
C ASP A 636 61.62 -42.30 37.97
N GLN A 637 61.68 -41.53 36.87
CA GLN A 637 61.15 -40.18 36.83
C GLN A 637 59.62 -40.16 36.95
N VAL A 638 58.91 -41.12 36.35
CA VAL A 638 57.44 -41.28 36.52
C VAL A 638 57.10 -41.52 37.99
N ARG A 639 57.83 -42.40 38.71
CA ARG A 639 57.57 -42.65 40.13
C ARG A 639 57.73 -41.38 40.98
N VAL A 640 58.84 -40.65 40.80
CA VAL A 640 59.12 -39.41 41.55
C VAL A 640 58.06 -38.35 41.28
N LEU A 641 57.71 -38.12 40.01
CA LEU A 641 56.72 -37.11 39.64
C LEU A 641 55.32 -37.48 40.10
N THR A 642 54.94 -38.77 40.03
CA THR A 642 53.64 -39.22 40.53
C THR A 642 53.52 -39.18 42.05
N ASP A 643 54.60 -39.45 42.81
CA ASP A 643 54.61 -39.26 44.28
C ASP A 643 54.35 -37.79 44.63
N ARG A 644 54.99 -36.88 43.87
CA ARG A 644 54.81 -35.43 44.05
C ARG A 644 53.40 -34.95 43.68
N ILE A 645 52.79 -35.53 42.64
CA ILE A 645 51.39 -35.24 42.26
C ILE A 645 50.44 -35.67 43.39
N VAL A 646 50.61 -36.87 43.95
CA VAL A 646 49.76 -37.36 45.04
C VAL A 646 49.93 -36.52 46.32
N GLU A 647 51.14 -36.04 46.61
CA GLU A 647 51.40 -35.15 47.75
C GLU A 647 50.71 -33.77 47.59
N LEU A 648 50.88 -33.14 46.44
CA LEU A 648 50.39 -31.78 46.18
C LEU A 648 48.92 -31.68 45.80
N ALA A 649 48.31 -32.76 45.31
CA ALA A 649 46.94 -32.79 44.82
C ALA A 649 46.14 -33.96 45.42
N HIS A 650 46.36 -34.26 46.71
CA HIS A 650 45.67 -35.33 47.42
C HIS A 650 44.14 -35.18 47.47
N ASP A 651 43.63 -33.96 47.31
CA ASP A 651 42.19 -33.65 47.25
C ASP A 651 41.60 -33.72 45.82
N ASP A 652 42.41 -34.01 44.81
CA ASP A 652 41.99 -34.14 43.40
C ASP A 652 42.04 -35.62 42.97
N ASP A 653 40.89 -36.29 43.08
CA ASP A 653 40.72 -37.70 42.75
C ASP A 653 41.23 -38.04 41.34
N ALA A 654 41.05 -37.14 40.36
CA ALA A 654 41.48 -37.36 38.99
C ALA A 654 43.01 -37.40 38.85
N LEU A 655 43.73 -36.55 39.60
CA LEU A 655 45.19 -36.54 39.59
C LEU A 655 45.78 -37.73 40.34
N VAL A 656 45.16 -38.15 41.44
CA VAL A 656 45.54 -39.37 42.15
C VAL A 656 45.30 -40.60 41.25
N ASN A 657 44.17 -40.66 40.56
CA ASN A 657 43.84 -41.70 39.58
C ASN A 657 44.87 -41.70 38.42
N LEU A 658 45.20 -40.55 37.85
CA LEU A 658 46.25 -40.43 36.82
C LEU A 658 47.60 -40.94 37.31
N ALA A 659 48.03 -40.54 38.51
CA ALA A 659 49.29 -40.97 39.10
C ALA A 659 49.35 -42.50 39.25
N GLN A 660 48.26 -43.14 39.66
CA GLN A 660 48.15 -44.60 39.73
C GLN A 660 48.22 -45.24 38.34
N ARG A 661 47.52 -44.70 37.35
CA ARG A 661 47.51 -45.23 35.97
C ARG A 661 48.87 -45.12 35.31
N LEU A 662 49.59 -44.02 35.49
CA LEU A 662 50.94 -43.84 34.95
C LEU A 662 51.95 -44.82 35.55
N ARG A 663 51.75 -45.27 36.80
CA ARG A 663 52.58 -46.32 37.43
C ARG A 663 52.29 -47.72 36.91
N GLN A 664 51.06 -47.96 36.45
CA GLN A 664 50.58 -49.28 36.03
C GLN A 664 50.73 -49.53 34.53
N THR A 665 51.06 -48.50 33.75
CA THR A 665 51.18 -48.58 32.29
C THR A 665 52.60 -48.27 31.86
N HIS A 666 53.07 -48.94 30.80
CA HIS A 666 54.37 -48.70 30.20
C HIS A 666 54.28 -47.85 28.93
N LYS A 667 55.43 -47.42 28.39
CA LYS A 667 55.50 -46.61 27.18
C LYS A 667 54.71 -47.23 26.03
N GLY A 668 53.77 -46.47 25.48
CA GLY A 668 52.94 -46.89 24.35
C GLY A 668 51.72 -47.74 24.74
N GLU A 669 51.58 -48.13 26.02
CA GLU A 669 50.36 -48.75 26.53
C GLU A 669 49.28 -47.69 26.75
N SER A 670 48.03 -48.14 26.80
CA SER A 670 46.89 -47.29 27.10
C SER A 670 46.06 -47.92 28.19
N TYR A 671 45.44 -47.09 29.02
CA TYR A 671 44.57 -47.58 30.08
C TYR A 671 43.25 -48.05 29.48
N VAL A 672 42.93 -49.34 29.67
CA VAL A 672 41.69 -49.94 29.20
C VAL A 672 40.58 -49.61 30.19
N LEU A 673 39.60 -48.83 29.75
CA LEU A 673 38.41 -48.52 30.54
C LEU A 673 37.48 -49.74 30.53
N GLY A 674 37.25 -50.33 31.70
CA GLY A 674 36.41 -51.52 31.91
C GLY A 674 34.91 -51.27 31.77
#